data_AF-A0A7K3ADU1-F1
#
_entry.id   AF-A0A7K3ADU1-F1
#
_cell.length_a   1.000
_cell.length_b   1.000
_cell.length_c   1.000
_cell.angle_alpha   90.00
_cell.angle_beta   90.00
_cell.angle_gamma   90.00
#
_symmetry.space_group_name_H-M   'P 1'
#
loop_
_entity.id
_entity.type
_entity.pdbx_description
1 polymer ?
#
loop_
_entity_poly.entity_id
_entity_poly.type
_entity_poly.pdbx_seq_one_letter_code
_entity_poly.pdbx_strand_id
1 'polypeptide(L)'
;MCPSLFTSQDEWNSGYAEGRRYRPLNDDERTLLARHVPAPDGGRALDVGCGTGELALHLASMGYTVDAVDWADAAFPSTDAHHDHGPSRQAVRRLHLDIERANLSPLHSEGYDLIVLRMVYAFLRDRTRLARTLGRRLRTNGALVVVTPLAATTPAERRGIALDEDEIAHLTSMWDRALRFDANGMAVLVLRGLKKPAVQITHTPLPQSSAVTAVHAVVTDPLGRVLLGRSEQRGWELPGAPVAPGEGFEDTAVRALAEQTGVMADPSDAHVIGVHLDAPDGLSRTSATVRITAHAGPVQPVESDVFGHVDWRAPHAVRRLDRLSATSARALDLVWPGVLPYVPSARAYPVDGTCPPVPGESPEAVERRERMADRVIGGGWAPSLPVQQALRTVPRHRYTPESTLRTAYHSDLAVVTEHNHRAEPTSSVSAAWLQADMAEHLRLAEGMTVFEGGSGGYNAELIAYVVGPAGRVITVDLSPYVVRRTRRLTAEAGSGRVTAVLGSATDGAAAHMPRGGFDASVITYNCWDIAPAWRDQLADGRFLVLPLEVHGYTRAIAFRKHGRVLRATDFTFCGFVRDRGPSARAVPAVDLADGELQLRFPDGVPAETAALDDAFAGPRHEVATGVTVAGNESFETLQLFLATTLPGFCRLARNHDRGSGIAALPKRSDAATITADGSLAHLTHVFVQDGRTPEQRRSEFLAHGFGPSGPALAEQLAAAVRRWDVHERAHGYPELEAHPAGTPDAELPAGHVLDKTHSRLVWTWRSDAAYAPAVRPEKVSAHD
;
A
#
# COMPACT_ATOMS: atom_id res chain seq x y z
N MET A 1 28.04 24.67 -8.81
CA MET A 1 26.67 25.07 -9.18
C MET A 1 26.21 24.17 -10.31
N CYS A 2 25.38 23.17 -10.03
CA CYS A 2 24.73 22.37 -11.07
C CYS A 2 23.59 23.20 -11.68
N PRO A 3 23.40 23.18 -13.02
CA PRO A 3 22.25 23.84 -13.62
C PRO A 3 20.97 23.11 -13.21
N SER A 4 19.89 23.87 -13.05
CA SER A 4 18.53 23.41 -12.82
C SER A 4 18.13 22.26 -13.76
N LEU A 5 17.29 21.34 -13.27
CA LEU A 5 16.53 20.44 -14.13
C LEU A 5 15.70 21.31 -15.10
N PHE A 6 16.07 21.30 -16.38
CA PHE A 6 15.39 22.06 -17.43
C PHE A 6 13.95 21.52 -17.58
N THR A 7 12.96 22.35 -17.29
CA THR A 7 11.52 21.98 -17.29
C THR A 7 10.69 22.82 -18.27
N SER A 8 11.30 23.76 -18.99
CA SER A 8 10.65 24.63 -19.98
C SER A 8 11.29 24.61 -21.37
N GLN A 9 10.53 25.02 -22.39
CA GLN A 9 10.98 25.08 -23.80
C GLN A 9 12.23 25.93 -23.98
N ASP A 10 12.22 27.11 -23.39
CA ASP A 10 13.27 28.13 -23.55
C ASP A 10 14.60 27.64 -22.98
N GLU A 11 14.51 26.86 -21.91
CA GLU A 11 15.59 26.19 -21.22
C GLU A 11 16.27 25.12 -22.11
N TRP A 12 15.48 24.27 -22.78
CA TRP A 12 15.99 23.32 -23.77
C TRP A 12 16.55 24.01 -25.01
N ASN A 13 15.83 25.03 -25.52
CA ASN A 13 16.27 25.82 -26.68
C ASN A 13 17.61 26.51 -26.43
N SER A 14 17.78 27.13 -25.26
CA SER A 14 19.05 27.76 -24.86
C SER A 14 20.18 26.74 -24.74
N GLY A 15 19.90 25.58 -24.15
CA GLY A 15 20.89 24.50 -24.04
C GLY A 15 21.41 24.02 -25.40
N TYR A 16 20.52 23.84 -26.39
CA TYR A 16 20.95 23.48 -27.75
C TYR A 16 21.70 24.63 -28.46
N ALA A 17 21.25 25.88 -28.29
CA ALA A 17 21.92 27.06 -28.87
C ALA A 17 23.35 27.26 -28.33
N GLU A 18 23.59 26.90 -27.06
CA GLU A 18 24.93 26.88 -26.43
C GLU A 18 25.80 25.68 -26.85
N GLY A 19 25.32 24.84 -27.78
CA GLY A 19 26.06 23.70 -28.32
C GLY A 19 26.13 22.49 -27.38
N ARG A 20 25.29 22.41 -26.34
CA ARG A 20 25.26 21.25 -25.45
C ARG A 20 24.87 20.00 -26.21
N ARG A 21 25.62 18.92 -25.99
CA ARG A 21 25.33 17.59 -26.54
C ARG A 21 25.04 16.62 -25.40
N TYR A 22 24.01 15.80 -25.59
CA TYR A 22 23.66 14.71 -24.68
C TYR A 22 24.46 13.46 -25.01
N ARG A 23 24.36 12.41 -24.17
CA ARG A 23 25.16 11.19 -24.31
C ARG A 23 25.01 10.60 -25.72
N PRO A 24 26.10 10.41 -26.48
CA PRO A 24 26.04 9.90 -27.86
C PRO A 24 25.51 8.48 -27.90
N LEU A 25 24.94 8.08 -29.03
CA LEU A 25 24.43 6.72 -29.25
C LEU A 25 25.60 5.73 -29.40
N ASN A 26 25.75 4.84 -28.44
CA ASN A 26 26.88 3.89 -28.37
C ASN A 26 26.62 2.56 -29.11
N ASP A 27 27.68 1.77 -29.32
CA ASP A 27 27.61 0.52 -30.09
C ASP A 27 26.78 -0.60 -29.43
N ASP A 28 26.71 -0.63 -28.09
CA ASP A 28 25.86 -1.59 -27.36
C ASP A 28 24.38 -1.27 -27.60
N GLU A 29 24.00 0.02 -27.54
CA GLU A 29 22.64 0.47 -27.86
C GLU A 29 22.27 0.11 -29.31
N ARG A 30 23.19 0.36 -30.27
CA ARG A 30 23.00 0.04 -31.70
C ARG A 30 22.81 -1.46 -31.91
N THR A 31 23.63 -2.27 -31.25
CA THR A 31 23.57 -3.74 -31.33
C THR A 31 22.27 -4.28 -30.76
N LEU A 32 21.82 -3.76 -29.61
CA LEU A 32 20.55 -4.16 -28.99
C LEU A 32 19.34 -3.78 -29.85
N LEU A 33 19.34 -2.57 -30.43
CA LEU A 33 18.29 -2.14 -31.34
C LEU A 33 18.24 -3.05 -32.58
N ALA A 34 19.37 -3.28 -33.25
CA ALA A 34 19.44 -4.16 -34.42
C ALA A 34 18.98 -5.59 -34.13
N ARG A 35 19.31 -6.13 -32.95
CA ARG A 35 18.96 -7.50 -32.55
C ARG A 35 17.49 -7.66 -32.16
N HIS A 36 16.93 -6.71 -31.42
CA HIS A 36 15.63 -6.87 -30.77
C HIS A 36 14.48 -6.15 -31.46
N VAL A 37 14.78 -5.16 -32.31
CA VAL A 37 13.83 -4.39 -33.10
C VAL A 37 14.37 -4.16 -34.53
N PRO A 38 14.62 -5.23 -35.31
CA PRO A 38 15.02 -5.08 -36.71
C PRO A 38 13.90 -4.44 -37.53
N ALA A 39 14.27 -3.62 -38.53
CA ALA A 39 13.30 -2.98 -39.40
C ALA A 39 12.61 -4.01 -40.30
N PRO A 40 11.26 -4.10 -40.28
CA PRO A 40 10.54 -4.86 -41.29
C PRO A 40 10.56 -4.11 -42.63
N ASP A 41 10.20 -4.81 -43.71
CA ASP A 41 10.04 -4.19 -45.03
C ASP A 41 9.02 -3.04 -44.97
N GLY A 42 9.46 -1.82 -45.30
CA GLY A 42 8.64 -0.61 -45.19
C GLY A 42 8.32 -0.18 -43.74
N GLY A 43 9.11 -0.63 -42.78
CA GLY A 43 8.92 -0.38 -41.36
C GLY A 43 8.95 1.10 -40.98
N ARG A 44 8.14 1.47 -39.99
CA ARG A 44 8.05 2.84 -39.48
C ARG A 44 8.53 2.94 -38.04
N ALA A 45 9.33 3.96 -37.75
CA ALA A 45 9.77 4.28 -36.40
C ALA A 45 9.37 5.70 -35.97
N LEU A 46 9.14 5.88 -34.67
CA LEU A 46 8.97 7.18 -34.02
C LEU A 46 10.08 7.38 -32.99
N ASP A 47 10.88 8.44 -33.13
CA ASP A 47 11.91 8.86 -32.17
C ASP A 47 11.39 10.04 -31.35
N VAL A 48 11.06 9.82 -30.07
CA VAL A 48 10.43 10.80 -29.19
C VAL A 48 11.46 11.54 -28.35
N GLY A 49 11.50 12.87 -28.51
CA GLY A 49 12.54 13.72 -27.92
C GLY A 49 13.88 13.46 -28.59
N CYS A 50 13.86 13.50 -29.92
CA CYS A 50 14.96 13.06 -30.78
C CYS A 50 16.23 13.95 -30.68
N GLY A 51 16.13 15.13 -30.05
CA GLY A 51 17.22 16.10 -29.94
C GLY A 51 17.82 16.43 -31.30
N THR A 52 19.15 16.27 -31.44
CA THR A 52 19.84 16.53 -32.71
C THR A 52 19.64 15.43 -33.77
N GLY A 53 18.83 14.40 -33.50
CA GLY A 53 18.42 13.38 -34.47
C GLY A 53 19.42 12.24 -34.70
N GLU A 54 20.39 12.02 -33.81
CA GLU A 54 21.39 10.94 -33.95
C GLU A 54 20.73 9.55 -33.99
N LEU A 55 19.77 9.29 -33.09
CA LEU A 55 19.04 8.03 -33.05
C LEU A 55 18.13 7.88 -34.27
N ALA A 56 17.39 8.91 -34.65
CA ALA A 56 16.57 8.91 -35.87
C ALA A 56 17.37 8.54 -37.14
N LEU A 57 18.59 9.08 -37.30
CA LEU A 57 19.46 8.73 -38.44
C LEU A 57 19.93 7.26 -38.37
N HIS A 58 20.22 6.76 -37.18
CA HIS A 58 20.57 5.34 -37.01
C HIS A 58 19.40 4.42 -37.35
N LEU A 59 18.19 4.72 -36.87
CA LEU A 59 16.99 3.95 -37.20
C LEU A 59 16.71 3.98 -38.71
N ALA A 60 16.94 5.11 -39.38
CA ALA A 60 16.85 5.20 -40.84
C ALA A 60 17.90 4.32 -41.55
N SER A 61 19.14 4.25 -41.03
CA SER A 61 20.17 3.35 -41.55
C SER A 61 19.84 1.86 -41.37
N MET A 62 18.99 1.53 -40.39
CA MET A 62 18.47 0.17 -40.18
C MET A 62 17.34 -0.20 -41.16
N GLY A 63 16.82 0.75 -41.94
CA GLY A 63 15.73 0.54 -42.89
C GLY A 63 14.36 1.11 -42.48
N TYR A 64 14.26 1.81 -41.34
CA TYR A 64 13.01 2.47 -40.96
C TYR A 64 12.78 3.78 -41.73
N THR A 65 11.52 4.08 -42.03
CA THR A 65 11.08 5.48 -42.21
C THR A 65 10.76 6.07 -40.84
N VAL A 66 11.38 7.19 -40.47
CA VAL A 66 11.40 7.69 -39.10
C VAL A 66 10.69 9.04 -38.99
N ASP A 67 9.70 9.13 -38.12
CA ASP A 67 9.24 10.42 -37.60
C ASP A 67 10.10 10.77 -36.38
N ALA A 68 10.83 11.88 -36.43
CA ALA A 68 11.65 12.38 -35.34
C ALA A 68 10.97 13.61 -34.73
N VAL A 69 10.49 13.48 -33.48
CA VAL A 69 9.75 14.53 -32.79
C VAL A 69 10.57 15.14 -31.68
N ASP A 70 10.54 16.47 -31.57
CA ASP A 70 11.06 17.17 -30.40
C ASP A 70 10.17 18.37 -30.07
N TRP A 71 10.13 18.70 -28.78
CA TRP A 71 9.46 19.89 -28.26
C TRP A 71 10.31 21.13 -28.57
N ALA A 72 11.64 21.03 -28.53
CA ALA A 72 12.53 22.17 -28.63
C ALA A 72 12.78 22.55 -30.09
N ASP A 73 12.47 23.79 -30.47
CA ASP A 73 12.72 24.33 -31.81
C ASP A 73 14.21 24.25 -32.19
N ALA A 74 15.10 24.51 -31.22
CA ALA A 74 16.55 24.53 -31.42
C ALA A 74 17.20 23.13 -31.47
N ALA A 75 16.44 22.05 -31.22
CA ALA A 75 16.92 20.68 -31.40
C ALA A 75 17.34 20.43 -32.86
N PHE A 76 16.81 21.22 -33.80
CA PHE A 76 17.17 21.21 -35.21
C PHE A 76 17.74 22.57 -35.65
N PRO A 77 19.07 22.78 -35.67
CA PRO A 77 19.63 23.98 -36.29
C PRO A 77 19.20 24.06 -37.76
N SER A 78 18.86 25.27 -38.22
CA SER A 78 18.46 25.57 -39.59
C SER A 78 19.43 24.94 -40.61
N THR A 79 18.83 24.28 -41.61
CA THR A 79 19.42 23.41 -42.63
C THR A 79 20.29 24.12 -43.68
N ASP A 80 21.21 25.00 -43.29
CA ASP A 80 22.05 25.72 -44.26
C ASP A 80 23.53 25.31 -44.27
N ALA A 81 24.01 24.46 -43.35
CA ALA A 81 25.46 24.23 -43.22
C ALA A 81 26.04 22.98 -43.90
N HIS A 82 25.28 21.90 -44.20
CA HIS A 82 25.87 20.69 -44.79
C HIS A 82 24.98 20.02 -45.85
N HIS A 83 25.26 20.34 -47.12
CA HIS A 83 24.72 19.70 -48.34
C HIS A 83 25.21 18.25 -48.47
N ASP A 84 24.68 17.35 -47.65
CA ASP A 84 24.82 15.90 -47.87
C ASP A 84 23.42 15.26 -47.81
N HIS A 85 22.91 14.89 -49.00
CA HIS A 85 21.57 14.34 -49.24
C HIS A 85 21.60 12.81 -49.36
N GLY A 86 22.31 12.12 -48.46
CA GLY A 86 22.31 10.66 -48.41
C GLY A 86 20.91 10.06 -48.18
N PRO A 87 20.64 8.82 -48.67
CA PRO A 87 19.33 8.18 -48.61
C PRO A 87 18.74 8.06 -47.20
N SER A 88 19.59 7.88 -46.17
CA SER A 88 19.15 7.83 -44.76
C SER A 88 18.60 9.15 -44.24
N ARG A 89 19.02 10.31 -44.78
CA ARG A 89 18.46 11.62 -44.39
C ARG A 89 17.09 11.88 -45.00
N GLN A 90 16.79 11.31 -46.17
CA GLN A 90 15.47 11.42 -46.81
C GLN A 90 14.39 10.59 -46.09
N ALA A 91 14.80 9.55 -45.34
CA ALA A 91 13.90 8.69 -44.58
C ALA A 91 13.51 9.25 -43.19
N VAL A 92 14.09 10.38 -42.75
CA VAL A 92 13.78 11.01 -41.46
C VAL A 92 12.92 12.26 -41.67
N ARG A 93 11.68 12.19 -41.22
CA ARG A 93 10.74 13.31 -41.20
C ARG A 93 10.78 13.97 -39.81
N ARG A 94 11.12 15.25 -39.77
CA ARG A 94 11.24 16.02 -38.53
C ARG A 94 9.94 16.74 -38.20
N LEU A 95 9.55 16.70 -36.94
CA LEU A 95 8.29 17.26 -36.46
C LEU A 95 8.53 18.01 -35.15
N HIS A 96 8.18 19.29 -35.14
CA HIS A 96 8.10 20.06 -33.90
C HIS A 96 6.77 19.74 -33.21
N LEU A 97 6.84 19.03 -32.09
CA LEU A 97 5.65 18.49 -31.43
C LEU A 97 5.89 18.30 -29.91
N ASP A 98 5.09 18.94 -29.08
CA ASP A 98 4.97 18.58 -27.66
C ASP A 98 4.17 17.29 -27.53
N ILE A 99 4.87 16.17 -27.33
CA ILE A 99 4.26 14.85 -27.24
C ILE A 99 3.29 14.68 -26.04
N GLU A 100 3.38 15.52 -25.00
CA GLU A 100 2.49 15.44 -23.83
C GLU A 100 1.15 16.16 -24.05
N ARG A 101 1.16 17.27 -24.79
CA ARG A 101 0.00 18.20 -24.90
C ARG A 101 -0.60 18.31 -26.30
N ALA A 102 0.15 17.96 -27.35
CA ALA A 102 -0.28 18.21 -28.72
C ALA A 102 -1.27 17.17 -29.26
N ASN A 103 -2.05 17.60 -30.25
CA ASN A 103 -2.80 16.69 -31.13
C ASN A 103 -1.80 15.84 -31.92
N LEU A 104 -1.88 14.51 -31.78
CA LEU A 104 -0.99 13.56 -32.45
C LEU A 104 -1.40 13.27 -33.92
N SER A 105 -2.28 14.09 -34.51
CA SER A 105 -2.66 13.99 -35.93
C SER A 105 -1.52 14.19 -36.93
N PRO A 106 -0.42 14.93 -36.64
CA PRO A 106 0.74 14.96 -37.53
C PRO A 106 1.46 13.61 -37.61
N LEU A 107 1.36 12.75 -36.60
CA LEU A 107 1.98 11.43 -36.63
C LEU A 107 1.27 10.49 -37.61
N HIS A 108 1.98 9.51 -38.15
CA HIS A 108 1.40 8.54 -39.09
C HIS A 108 0.15 7.85 -38.51
N SER A 109 -0.97 7.92 -39.24
CA SER A 109 -2.27 7.35 -38.86
C SER A 109 -2.25 5.83 -38.75
N GLU A 110 -1.46 5.16 -39.60
CA GLU A 110 -1.33 3.70 -39.69
C GLU A 110 -0.46 3.08 -38.58
N GLY A 111 0.04 3.90 -37.64
CA GLY A 111 0.89 3.46 -36.54
C GLY A 111 2.36 3.18 -36.91
N TYR A 112 3.11 2.67 -35.94
CA TYR A 112 4.56 2.45 -35.99
C TYR A 112 4.92 1.02 -35.63
N ASP A 113 6.00 0.52 -36.23
CA ASP A 113 6.60 -0.77 -35.89
C ASP A 113 7.59 -0.63 -34.71
N LEU A 114 8.14 0.58 -34.52
CA LEU A 114 9.03 0.92 -33.43
C LEU A 114 8.72 2.32 -32.89
N ILE A 115 8.66 2.48 -31.56
CA ILE A 115 8.64 3.79 -30.89
C ILE A 115 9.78 3.80 -29.88
N VAL A 116 10.66 4.80 -29.92
CA VAL A 116 11.80 4.90 -29.00
C VAL A 116 11.71 6.19 -28.17
N LEU A 117 11.89 6.05 -26.85
CA LEU A 117 12.05 7.16 -25.92
C LEU A 117 13.44 7.02 -25.29
N ARG A 118 14.43 7.68 -25.88
CA ARG A 118 15.81 7.64 -25.40
C ARG A 118 16.11 8.86 -24.54
N MET A 119 16.40 8.63 -23.26
CA MET A 119 16.71 9.66 -22.25
C MET A 119 15.62 10.72 -22.05
N VAL A 120 14.39 10.45 -22.48
CA VAL A 120 13.28 11.41 -22.44
C VAL A 120 12.23 11.01 -21.40
N TYR A 121 12.10 9.71 -21.09
CA TYR A 121 11.01 9.20 -20.24
C TYR A 121 10.98 9.82 -18.84
N ALA A 122 12.15 10.09 -18.23
CA ALA A 122 12.26 10.70 -16.91
C ALA A 122 11.72 12.15 -16.86
N PHE A 123 11.69 12.85 -17.99
CA PHE A 123 11.24 14.25 -18.06
C PHE A 123 9.72 14.40 -18.29
N LEU A 124 9.03 13.31 -18.62
CA LEU A 124 7.58 13.32 -18.86
C LEU A 124 6.81 13.48 -17.54
N ARG A 125 5.76 14.31 -17.56
CA ARG A 125 4.88 14.57 -16.41
C ARG A 125 3.87 13.44 -16.21
N ASP A 126 3.24 12.97 -17.28
CA ASP A 126 2.27 11.85 -17.24
C ASP A 126 2.77 10.63 -18.05
N ARG A 127 3.80 9.99 -17.47
CA ARG A 127 4.51 8.82 -18.01
C ARG A 127 3.59 7.63 -18.32
N THR A 128 2.58 7.41 -17.47
CA THR A 128 1.65 6.28 -17.60
C THR A 128 0.70 6.48 -18.76
N ARG A 129 0.09 7.67 -18.85
CA ARG A 129 -0.77 8.04 -19.99
C ARG A 129 0.02 7.96 -21.28
N LEU A 130 1.21 8.56 -21.34
CA LEU A 130 1.95 8.66 -22.59
C LEU A 130 2.43 7.29 -23.09
N ALA A 131 2.96 6.44 -22.22
CA ALA A 131 3.35 5.08 -22.58
C ALA A 131 2.17 4.29 -23.19
N ARG A 132 0.96 4.45 -22.66
CA ARG A 132 -0.26 3.82 -23.20
C ARG A 132 -0.71 4.44 -24.51
N THR A 133 -0.68 5.78 -24.63
CA THR A 133 -1.04 6.48 -25.86
C THR A 133 -0.12 6.10 -27.01
N LEU A 134 1.20 6.06 -26.78
CA LEU A 134 2.19 5.61 -27.75
C LEU A 134 2.05 4.12 -28.02
N GLY A 135 1.86 3.29 -26.98
CA GLY A 135 1.66 1.85 -27.15
C GLY A 135 0.45 1.48 -27.99
N ARG A 136 -0.63 2.28 -27.97
CA ARG A 136 -1.81 2.11 -28.85
C ARG A 136 -1.53 2.42 -30.32
N ARG A 137 -0.44 3.13 -30.62
CA ARG A 137 0.01 3.43 -31.99
C ARG A 137 0.99 2.39 -32.52
N LEU A 138 1.35 1.38 -31.72
CA LEU A 138 2.15 0.27 -32.23
C LEU A 138 1.31 -0.62 -33.13
N ARG A 139 1.90 -1.01 -34.26
CA ARG A 139 1.38 -2.05 -35.13
C ARG A 139 1.47 -3.42 -34.45
N THR A 140 0.79 -4.41 -35.04
CA THR A 140 0.92 -5.80 -34.61
C THR A 140 2.40 -6.21 -34.60
N ASN A 141 2.87 -6.76 -33.49
CA ASN A 141 4.29 -7.07 -33.24
C ASN A 141 5.24 -5.86 -33.16
N GLY A 142 4.72 -4.63 -33.03
CA GLY A 142 5.54 -3.45 -32.78
C GLY A 142 6.17 -3.46 -31.38
N ALA A 143 7.16 -2.60 -31.16
CA ALA A 143 7.82 -2.42 -29.86
C ALA A 143 7.88 -0.96 -29.44
N LEU A 144 7.69 -0.72 -28.14
CA LEU A 144 8.09 0.52 -27.49
C LEU A 144 9.41 0.29 -26.75
N VAL A 145 10.41 1.09 -27.03
CA VAL A 145 11.74 1.01 -26.43
C VAL A 145 11.98 2.22 -25.56
N VAL A 146 12.33 2.00 -24.29
CA VAL A 146 12.77 3.07 -23.38
C VAL A 146 14.23 2.86 -23.04
N VAL A 147 15.05 3.88 -23.24
CA VAL A 147 16.47 3.87 -22.87
C VAL A 147 16.70 4.94 -21.82
N THR A 148 17.14 4.55 -20.63
CA THR A 148 17.23 5.47 -19.49
C THR A 148 18.40 5.17 -18.55
N PRO A 149 19.02 6.19 -17.90
CA PRO A 149 19.94 5.94 -16.80
C PRO A 149 19.19 5.32 -15.61
N LEU A 150 19.92 4.59 -14.76
CA LEU A 150 19.40 4.01 -13.53
C LEU A 150 19.73 4.91 -12.33
N ALA A 151 18.75 5.12 -11.44
CA ALA A 151 18.93 5.94 -10.24
C ALA A 151 20.03 5.40 -9.31
N ALA A 152 20.23 4.08 -9.30
CA ALA A 152 21.27 3.40 -8.52
C ALA A 152 22.70 3.76 -8.93
N THR A 153 22.92 4.05 -10.22
CA THR A 153 24.25 4.38 -10.79
C THR A 153 24.38 5.86 -11.15
N THR A 154 23.35 6.67 -10.87
CA THR A 154 23.33 8.11 -11.14
C THR A 154 23.56 8.90 -9.85
N PRO A 155 24.49 9.88 -9.84
CA PRO A 155 24.73 10.76 -8.68
C PRO A 155 23.44 11.41 -8.16
N ALA A 156 23.34 11.63 -6.84
CA ALA A 156 22.11 12.05 -6.17
C ALA A 156 21.53 13.36 -6.76
N GLU A 157 22.40 14.31 -7.08
CA GLU A 157 22.07 15.60 -7.68
C GLU A 157 21.55 15.50 -9.13
N ARG A 158 21.68 14.34 -9.78
CA ARG A 158 21.22 14.07 -11.15
C ARG A 158 20.11 13.04 -11.24
N ARG A 159 19.58 12.52 -10.12
CA ARG A 159 18.56 11.46 -10.14
C ARG A 159 17.29 11.82 -10.91
N GLY A 160 16.98 13.12 -11.06
CA GLY A 160 15.83 13.58 -11.86
C GLY A 160 15.89 13.23 -13.36
N ILE A 161 17.00 12.71 -13.87
CA ILE A 161 17.14 12.24 -15.27
C ILE A 161 17.18 10.72 -15.41
N ALA A 162 17.08 10.00 -14.29
CA ALA A 162 17.19 8.55 -14.22
C ALA A 162 15.86 7.92 -13.78
N LEU A 163 15.66 6.64 -14.09
CA LEU A 163 14.58 5.87 -13.50
C LEU A 163 15.11 4.97 -12.40
N ASP A 164 14.34 4.85 -11.32
CA ASP A 164 14.54 3.79 -10.34
C ASP A 164 13.87 2.47 -10.76
N GLU A 165 14.11 1.43 -9.97
CA GLU A 165 13.58 0.09 -10.22
C GLU A 165 12.05 0.02 -10.11
N ASP A 166 11.44 0.84 -9.25
CA ASP A 166 9.99 0.86 -9.05
C ASP A 166 9.30 1.53 -10.26
N GLU A 167 9.88 2.59 -10.80
CA GLU A 167 9.43 3.27 -12.02
C GLU A 167 9.55 2.36 -13.26
N ILE A 168 10.63 1.59 -13.37
CA ILE A 168 10.81 0.60 -14.44
C ILE A 168 9.81 -0.55 -14.28
N ALA A 169 9.59 -1.05 -13.07
CA ALA A 169 8.59 -2.09 -12.81
C ALA A 169 7.18 -1.61 -13.19
N HIS A 170 6.82 -0.37 -12.83
CA HIS A 170 5.54 0.22 -13.22
C HIS A 170 5.39 0.32 -14.74
N LEU A 171 6.40 0.84 -15.45
CA LEU A 171 6.41 0.91 -16.92
C LEU A 171 6.23 -0.47 -17.56
N THR A 172 7.01 -1.46 -17.12
CA THR A 172 7.03 -2.81 -17.71
C THR A 172 5.76 -3.60 -17.40
N SER A 173 5.10 -3.37 -16.25
CA SER A 173 3.86 -4.04 -15.85
C SER A 173 2.70 -3.88 -16.84
N MET A 174 2.70 -2.79 -17.62
CA MET A 174 1.67 -2.46 -18.62
C MET A 174 1.72 -3.35 -19.87
N TRP A 175 2.75 -4.18 -20.03
CA TRP A 175 3.03 -4.93 -21.24
C TRP A 175 3.05 -6.44 -20.96
N ASP A 176 2.69 -7.23 -21.97
CA ASP A 176 2.71 -8.70 -21.91
C ASP A 176 4.14 -9.24 -21.89
N ARG A 177 5.04 -8.56 -22.61
CA ARG A 177 6.46 -8.89 -22.64
C ARG A 177 7.30 -7.63 -22.45
N ALA A 178 8.17 -7.67 -21.44
CA ALA A 178 9.18 -6.66 -21.19
C ALA A 178 10.55 -7.34 -21.12
N LEU A 179 11.47 -6.95 -22.00
CA LEU A 179 12.87 -7.37 -21.95
C LEU A 179 13.70 -6.20 -21.45
N ARG A 180 14.66 -6.48 -20.57
CA ARG A 180 15.59 -5.48 -20.06
C ARG A 180 17.02 -5.90 -20.39
N PHE A 181 17.80 -4.93 -20.88
CA PHE A 181 19.22 -5.07 -21.16
C PHE A 181 19.98 -3.90 -20.53
N ASP A 182 21.27 -4.11 -20.28
CA ASP A 182 22.20 -3.01 -19.96
C ASP A 182 22.96 -2.62 -21.23
N ALA A 183 23.10 -1.31 -21.44
CA ALA A 183 23.95 -0.74 -22.48
C ALA A 183 24.85 0.33 -21.83
N ASN A 184 25.96 -0.12 -21.26
CA ASN A 184 26.97 0.73 -20.64
C ASN A 184 26.37 1.61 -19.51
N GLY A 185 25.65 0.98 -18.58
CA GLY A 185 25.00 1.65 -17.44
C GLY A 185 23.70 2.37 -17.77
N MET A 186 23.12 2.12 -18.95
CA MET A 186 21.76 2.51 -19.34
C MET A 186 20.87 1.28 -19.38
N ALA A 187 19.68 1.37 -18.79
CA ALA A 187 18.66 0.34 -18.99
C ALA A 187 17.99 0.53 -20.36
N VAL A 188 17.99 -0.53 -21.17
CA VAL A 188 17.26 -0.62 -22.44
C VAL A 188 16.08 -1.57 -22.24
N LEU A 189 14.87 -1.02 -22.27
CA LEU A 189 13.62 -1.75 -22.06
C LEU A 189 12.91 -1.94 -23.41
N VAL A 190 12.69 -3.18 -23.84
CA VAL A 190 11.93 -3.51 -25.04
C VAL A 190 10.57 -4.06 -24.65
N LEU A 191 9.50 -3.31 -24.95
CA LEU A 191 8.15 -3.53 -24.44
C LEU A 191 7.20 -3.91 -25.58
N ARG A 192 6.44 -5.00 -25.42
CA ARG A 192 5.55 -5.56 -26.46
C ARG A 192 4.23 -6.07 -25.85
N GLY A 193 3.15 -5.95 -26.62
CA GLY A 193 1.81 -6.40 -26.23
C GLY A 193 1.22 -5.54 -25.10
N LEU A 194 0.70 -4.36 -25.43
CA LEU A 194 0.09 -3.49 -24.41
C LEU A 194 -1.17 -4.16 -23.82
N LYS A 195 -1.19 -4.38 -22.50
CA LYS A 195 -2.32 -5.02 -21.80
C LYS A 195 -3.59 -4.18 -21.92
N LYS A 196 -4.71 -4.83 -22.20
CA LYS A 196 -6.05 -4.20 -22.17
C LYS A 196 -6.49 -4.02 -20.71
N PRO A 197 -6.97 -2.83 -20.28
CA PRO A 197 -7.51 -2.65 -18.94
C PRO A 197 -8.82 -3.46 -18.77
N ALA A 198 -9.11 -3.87 -17.53
CA ALA A 198 -10.32 -4.63 -17.19
C ALA A 198 -11.63 -3.88 -17.43
N VAL A 199 -11.59 -2.54 -17.43
CA VAL A 199 -12.69 -1.64 -17.81
C VAL A 199 -12.15 -0.63 -18.81
N GLN A 200 -12.85 -0.40 -19.92
CA GLN A 200 -12.51 0.66 -20.85
C GLN A 200 -13.16 1.98 -20.43
N ILE A 201 -12.33 2.97 -20.08
CA ILE A 201 -12.81 4.32 -19.80
C ILE A 201 -12.90 5.11 -21.10
N THR A 202 -14.08 5.66 -21.37
CA THR A 202 -14.41 6.38 -22.61
C THR A 202 -14.46 7.89 -22.35
N HIS A 203 -14.04 8.68 -23.34
CA HIS A 203 -14.18 10.13 -23.31
C HIS A 203 -15.46 10.54 -24.04
N THR A 204 -16.20 11.47 -23.44
CA THR A 204 -17.39 12.09 -24.06
C THR A 204 -16.95 13.13 -25.09
N PRO A 205 -17.44 13.10 -26.34
CA PRO A 205 -17.24 14.18 -27.31
C PRO A 205 -17.81 15.50 -26.78
N LEU A 206 -17.11 16.61 -26.99
CA LEU A 206 -17.55 17.94 -26.53
C LEU A 206 -18.61 18.53 -27.50
N PRO A 207 -19.65 19.21 -26.99
CA PRO A 207 -20.44 20.15 -27.77
C PRO A 207 -19.57 21.32 -28.26
N GLN A 208 -19.95 21.99 -29.35
CA GLN A 208 -19.20 23.09 -29.99
C GLN A 208 -19.00 24.38 -29.15
N SER A 209 -19.35 24.41 -27.86
CA SER A 209 -19.20 25.58 -26.99
C SER A 209 -17.93 25.51 -26.11
N SER A 210 -17.33 26.68 -25.84
CA SER A 210 -15.99 26.84 -25.28
C SER A 210 -15.84 26.61 -23.77
N ALA A 211 -16.93 26.31 -23.05
CA ALA A 211 -16.91 25.78 -21.69
C ALA A 211 -18.27 25.15 -21.36
N VAL A 212 -18.28 23.87 -20.97
CA VAL A 212 -19.49 23.18 -20.48
C VAL A 212 -19.23 22.73 -19.05
N THR A 213 -20.11 23.16 -18.14
CA THR A 213 -20.20 22.59 -16.80
C THR A 213 -21.27 21.51 -16.84
N ALA A 214 -20.89 20.27 -16.53
CA ALA A 214 -21.82 19.15 -16.42
C ALA A 214 -22.01 18.73 -14.97
N VAL A 215 -23.12 18.06 -14.68
CA VAL A 215 -23.41 17.50 -13.35
C VAL A 215 -23.64 16.01 -13.46
N HIS A 216 -23.14 15.23 -12.49
CA HIS A 216 -23.44 13.82 -12.34
C HIS A 216 -24.14 13.55 -11.00
N ALA A 217 -25.34 12.98 -11.09
CA ALA A 217 -26.14 12.57 -9.95
C ALA A 217 -25.73 11.15 -9.50
N VAL A 218 -25.37 11.00 -8.23
CA VAL A 218 -25.10 9.70 -7.59
C VAL A 218 -26.22 9.38 -6.61
N VAL A 219 -26.99 8.35 -6.92
CA VAL A 219 -28.12 7.88 -6.10
C VAL A 219 -27.96 6.40 -5.80
N THR A 220 -28.42 5.97 -4.61
CA THR A 220 -28.44 4.57 -4.22
C THR A 220 -29.84 4.12 -3.84
N ASP A 221 -30.17 2.86 -4.12
CA ASP A 221 -31.42 2.25 -3.66
C ASP A 221 -31.35 1.85 -2.17
N PRO A 222 -32.46 1.39 -1.57
CA PRO A 222 -32.47 0.90 -0.19
C PRO A 222 -31.55 -0.31 0.08
N LEU A 223 -31.00 -0.95 -0.96
CA LEU A 223 -30.03 -2.05 -0.84
C LEU A 223 -28.57 -1.57 -0.96
N GLY A 224 -28.35 -0.25 -1.12
CA GLY A 224 -27.03 0.35 -1.26
C GLY A 224 -26.40 0.20 -2.64
N ARG A 225 -27.18 -0.13 -3.68
CA ARG A 225 -26.73 -0.23 -5.08
C ARG A 225 -26.83 1.14 -5.76
N VAL A 226 -25.87 1.48 -6.63
CA VAL A 226 -25.85 2.74 -7.39
C VAL A 226 -26.63 2.62 -8.70
N LEU A 227 -27.38 3.67 -9.07
CA LEU A 227 -28.08 3.74 -10.36
C LEU A 227 -27.12 4.10 -11.48
N LEU A 228 -27.13 3.33 -12.57
CA LEU A 228 -26.37 3.62 -13.78
C LEU A 228 -27.27 3.44 -15.01
N GLY A 229 -27.10 4.33 -15.99
CA GLY A 229 -27.67 4.21 -17.33
C GLY A 229 -26.65 3.69 -18.34
N ARG A 230 -27.11 3.00 -19.39
CA ARG A 230 -26.27 2.53 -20.49
C ARG A 230 -26.58 3.31 -21.77
N SER A 231 -25.62 4.11 -22.21
CA SER A 231 -25.61 4.81 -23.50
C SER A 231 -24.95 3.92 -24.57
N GLU A 232 -25.53 3.89 -25.78
CA GLU A 232 -24.97 3.13 -26.91
C GLU A 232 -23.56 3.60 -27.29
N GLN A 233 -23.32 4.91 -27.25
CA GLN A 233 -22.05 5.50 -27.68
C GLN A 233 -20.97 5.41 -26.59
N ARG A 234 -21.34 5.65 -25.33
CA ARG A 234 -20.39 5.93 -24.24
C ARG A 234 -20.24 4.78 -23.24
N GLY A 235 -21.16 3.82 -23.19
CA GLY A 235 -21.18 2.73 -22.22
C GLY A 235 -22.03 3.07 -20.99
N TRP A 236 -21.63 2.58 -19.82
CA TRP A 236 -22.30 2.91 -18.56
C TRP A 236 -21.96 4.32 -18.08
N GLU A 237 -22.95 5.03 -17.54
CA GLU A 237 -22.85 6.40 -17.07
C GLU A 237 -23.78 6.65 -15.87
N LEU A 238 -23.42 7.62 -15.03
CA LEU A 238 -24.34 8.20 -14.06
C LEU A 238 -25.31 9.16 -14.76
N PRO A 239 -26.56 9.30 -14.28
CA PRO A 239 -27.47 10.34 -14.75
C PRO A 239 -26.79 11.72 -14.65
N GLY A 240 -26.92 12.52 -15.70
CA GLY A 240 -26.21 13.79 -15.76
C GLY A 240 -26.50 14.63 -16.99
N ALA A 241 -26.41 15.94 -16.83
CA ALA A 241 -26.70 16.92 -17.87
C ALA A 241 -25.77 18.15 -17.75
N PRO A 242 -25.62 18.94 -18.83
CA PRO A 242 -25.11 20.30 -18.75
C PRO A 242 -25.98 21.16 -17.83
N VAL A 243 -25.34 22.10 -17.11
CA VAL A 243 -26.02 23.09 -16.28
C VAL A 243 -26.75 24.08 -17.18
N ALA A 244 -28.06 24.25 -16.99
CA ALA A 244 -28.85 25.23 -17.71
C ALA A 244 -28.61 26.65 -17.18
N PRO A 245 -28.81 27.71 -17.99
CA PRO A 245 -28.69 29.09 -17.51
C PRO A 245 -29.59 29.36 -16.29
N GLY A 246 -28.98 29.80 -15.18
CA GLY A 246 -29.70 30.14 -13.94
C GLY A 246 -29.98 28.95 -13.00
N GLU A 247 -29.56 27.74 -13.36
CA GLU A 247 -29.76 26.52 -12.55
C GLU A 247 -28.55 26.25 -11.62
N GLY A 248 -28.82 25.77 -10.40
CA GLY A 248 -27.79 25.26 -9.49
C GLY A 248 -27.36 23.83 -9.84
N PHE A 249 -26.26 23.33 -9.26
CA PHE A 249 -25.82 21.95 -9.53
C PHE A 249 -26.82 20.91 -9.00
N GLU A 250 -27.43 21.21 -7.86
CA GLU A 250 -28.45 20.42 -7.19
C GLU A 250 -29.68 20.24 -8.10
N ASP A 251 -30.23 21.34 -8.60
CA ASP A 251 -31.38 21.35 -9.50
C ASP A 251 -31.07 20.60 -10.81
N THR A 252 -29.88 20.85 -11.40
CA THR A 252 -29.44 20.13 -12.61
C THR A 252 -29.36 18.62 -12.36
N ALA A 253 -28.85 18.18 -11.20
CA ALA A 253 -28.74 16.77 -10.87
C ALA A 253 -30.12 16.10 -10.74
N VAL A 254 -31.05 16.76 -10.03
CA VAL A 254 -32.42 16.28 -9.82
C VAL A 254 -33.17 16.19 -11.15
N ARG A 255 -33.07 17.23 -11.98
CA ARG A 255 -33.69 17.26 -13.31
C ARG A 255 -33.13 16.16 -14.20
N ALA A 256 -31.80 16.03 -14.30
CA ALA A 256 -31.17 15.00 -15.11
C ALA A 256 -31.55 13.58 -14.66
N LEU A 257 -31.66 13.36 -13.34
CA LEU A 257 -32.11 12.08 -12.79
C LEU A 257 -33.53 11.75 -13.23
N ALA A 258 -34.45 12.71 -13.13
CA ALA A 258 -35.85 12.55 -13.52
C ALA A 258 -36.02 12.31 -15.04
N GLU A 259 -35.41 13.17 -15.86
CA GLU A 259 -35.50 13.13 -17.33
C GLU A 259 -34.92 11.83 -17.91
N GLN A 260 -33.85 11.30 -17.32
CA GLN A 260 -33.15 10.14 -17.88
C GLN A 260 -33.63 8.81 -17.30
N THR A 261 -34.13 8.79 -16.05
CA THR A 261 -34.39 7.54 -15.31
C THR A 261 -35.78 7.43 -14.66
N GLY A 262 -36.59 8.49 -14.71
CA GLY A 262 -37.91 8.55 -14.06
C GLY A 262 -37.86 8.66 -12.54
N VAL A 263 -36.67 8.65 -11.93
CA VAL A 263 -36.48 8.80 -10.49
C VAL A 263 -36.56 10.27 -10.11
N MET A 264 -37.41 10.58 -9.12
CA MET A 264 -37.61 11.93 -8.61
C MET A 264 -36.84 12.11 -7.30
N ALA A 265 -36.30 13.30 -7.08
CA ALA A 265 -35.66 13.71 -5.84
C ALA A 265 -35.98 15.17 -5.54
N ASP A 266 -35.86 15.58 -4.28
CA ASP A 266 -35.97 16.99 -3.90
C ASP A 266 -34.58 17.64 -3.95
N PRO A 267 -34.42 18.87 -4.46
CA PRO A 267 -33.13 19.58 -4.45
C PRO A 267 -32.51 19.72 -3.06
N SER A 268 -33.31 19.71 -1.98
CA SER A 268 -32.81 19.74 -0.59
C SER A 268 -32.11 18.45 -0.16
N ASP A 269 -32.36 17.33 -0.86
CA ASP A 269 -31.68 16.04 -0.71
C ASP A 269 -30.50 15.87 -1.67
N ALA A 270 -30.19 16.90 -2.47
CA ALA A 270 -29.10 16.89 -3.43
C ALA A 270 -27.90 17.69 -2.87
N HIS A 271 -26.75 17.02 -2.70
CA HIS A 271 -25.58 17.62 -2.08
C HIS A 271 -24.38 17.59 -3.01
N VAL A 272 -23.84 18.75 -3.36
CA VAL A 272 -22.58 18.84 -4.11
C VAL A 272 -21.43 18.38 -3.21
N ILE A 273 -20.74 17.32 -3.62
CA ILE A 273 -19.63 16.74 -2.84
C ILE A 273 -18.26 17.04 -3.45
N GLY A 274 -18.22 17.53 -4.70
CA GLY A 274 -16.99 17.96 -5.32
C GLY A 274 -17.15 18.34 -6.78
N VAL A 275 -16.15 19.07 -7.28
CA VAL A 275 -16.06 19.54 -8.66
C VAL A 275 -14.75 19.05 -9.26
N HIS A 276 -14.80 18.52 -10.47
CA HIS A 276 -13.63 18.09 -11.23
C HIS A 276 -13.41 19.04 -12.40
N LEU A 277 -12.16 19.41 -12.62
CA LEU A 277 -11.69 20.14 -13.79
C LEU A 277 -10.73 19.25 -14.58
N ASP A 278 -11.05 19.04 -15.86
CA ASP A 278 -10.16 18.37 -16.81
C ASP A 278 -10.09 19.13 -18.13
N ALA A 279 -9.14 18.74 -19.00
CA ALA A 279 -8.95 19.39 -20.30
C ALA A 279 -8.79 18.36 -21.42
N PRO A 280 -9.84 17.55 -21.71
CA PRO A 280 -9.80 16.65 -22.86
C PRO A 280 -9.59 17.49 -24.13
N ASP A 281 -8.61 17.09 -24.96
CA ASP A 281 -8.32 17.72 -26.25
C ASP A 281 -8.09 19.25 -26.20
N GLY A 282 -7.56 19.75 -25.07
CA GLY A 282 -7.22 21.16 -24.89
C GLY A 282 -8.37 22.08 -24.46
N LEU A 283 -9.60 21.54 -24.33
CA LEU A 283 -10.77 22.30 -23.90
C LEU A 283 -11.07 22.03 -22.42
N SER A 284 -11.12 23.10 -21.62
CA SER A 284 -11.42 22.99 -20.20
C SER A 284 -12.87 22.57 -20.00
N ARG A 285 -13.07 21.47 -19.28
CA ARG A 285 -14.37 20.93 -18.89
C ARG A 285 -14.45 20.86 -17.37
N THR A 286 -15.58 21.31 -16.85
CA THR A 286 -15.92 21.24 -15.43
C THR A 286 -17.03 20.22 -15.23
N SER A 287 -16.92 19.36 -14.23
CA SER A 287 -17.98 18.42 -13.87
C SER A 287 -18.20 18.39 -12.36
N ALA A 288 -19.41 18.71 -11.91
CA ALA A 288 -19.80 18.60 -10.51
C ALA A 288 -20.37 17.20 -10.22
N THR A 289 -20.11 16.69 -9.01
CA THR A 289 -20.70 15.45 -8.51
C THR A 289 -21.66 15.79 -7.40
N VAL A 290 -22.91 15.35 -7.56
CA VAL A 290 -24.00 15.59 -6.61
C VAL A 290 -24.46 14.26 -6.05
N ARG A 291 -24.36 14.09 -4.73
CA ARG A 291 -24.88 12.93 -4.01
C ARG A 291 -26.33 13.22 -3.62
N ILE A 292 -27.25 12.38 -4.08
CA ILE A 292 -28.67 12.45 -3.73
C ILE A 292 -28.96 11.44 -2.61
N THR A 293 -29.46 11.92 -1.47
CA THR A 293 -29.66 11.14 -0.24
C THR A 293 -31.03 10.48 -0.16
N ALA A 294 -32.06 11.07 -0.77
CA ALA A 294 -33.41 10.53 -0.85
C ALA A 294 -34.00 10.69 -2.25
N HIS A 295 -34.82 9.72 -2.65
CA HIS A 295 -35.48 9.68 -3.95
C HIS A 295 -36.74 8.81 -3.90
N ALA A 296 -37.59 8.96 -4.91
CA ALA A 296 -38.80 8.18 -5.09
C ALA A 296 -39.10 7.94 -6.57
N GLY A 297 -39.97 6.97 -6.84
CA GLY A 297 -40.45 6.67 -8.18
C GLY A 297 -39.81 5.43 -8.82
N PRO A 298 -40.43 4.92 -9.91
CA PRO A 298 -39.93 3.75 -10.61
C PRO A 298 -38.67 4.10 -11.41
N VAL A 299 -37.77 3.11 -11.51
CA VAL A 299 -36.56 3.22 -12.32
C VAL A 299 -36.83 2.66 -13.69
N GLN A 300 -36.82 3.52 -14.70
CA GLN A 300 -37.06 3.16 -16.09
C GLN A 300 -36.40 4.18 -17.02
N PRO A 301 -35.91 3.78 -18.20
CA PRO A 301 -35.41 4.75 -19.16
C PRO A 301 -36.57 5.65 -19.61
N VAL A 302 -36.42 6.97 -19.48
CA VAL A 302 -37.42 7.96 -19.91
C VAL A 302 -36.98 8.60 -21.23
N GLU A 303 -35.78 9.16 -21.26
CA GLU A 303 -35.11 9.56 -22.51
C GLU A 303 -34.34 8.37 -23.12
N SER A 304 -35.04 7.57 -23.94
CA SER A 304 -34.45 6.39 -24.61
C SER A 304 -33.23 6.71 -25.48
N ASP A 305 -33.16 7.94 -25.98
CA ASP A 305 -32.06 8.43 -26.82
C ASP A 305 -30.78 8.71 -26.00
N VAL A 306 -30.91 8.83 -24.67
CA VAL A 306 -29.79 8.99 -23.73
C VAL A 306 -29.41 7.64 -23.12
N PHE A 307 -30.38 6.94 -22.52
CA PHE A 307 -30.19 5.62 -21.93
C PHE A 307 -31.15 4.61 -22.55
N GLY A 308 -30.61 3.61 -23.24
CA GLY A 308 -31.40 2.46 -23.69
C GLY A 308 -31.76 1.51 -22.54
N HIS A 309 -31.07 1.61 -21.41
CA HIS A 309 -31.28 0.77 -20.23
C HIS A 309 -30.74 1.45 -18.96
N VAL A 310 -31.42 1.26 -17.83
CA VAL A 310 -31.00 1.73 -16.50
C VAL A 310 -31.05 0.56 -15.51
N ASP A 311 -30.06 0.46 -14.61
CA ASP A 311 -29.97 -0.64 -13.64
C ASP A 311 -29.26 -0.22 -12.34
N TRP A 312 -29.59 -0.92 -11.26
CA TRP A 312 -28.95 -0.80 -9.96
C TRP A 312 -27.75 -1.75 -9.84
N ARG A 313 -26.56 -1.21 -9.59
CA ARG A 313 -25.32 -1.99 -9.45
C ARG A 313 -24.74 -1.88 -8.05
N ALA A 314 -24.34 -3.01 -7.47
CA ALA A 314 -23.55 -2.96 -6.24
C ALA A 314 -22.20 -2.26 -6.52
N PRO A 315 -21.67 -1.43 -5.58
CA PRO A 315 -20.42 -0.70 -5.81
C PRO A 315 -19.26 -1.61 -6.28
N HIS A 316 -19.04 -2.75 -5.63
CA HIS A 316 -17.98 -3.71 -6.01
C HIS A 316 -18.13 -4.32 -7.41
N ALA A 317 -19.33 -4.23 -8.02
CA ALA A 317 -19.62 -4.75 -9.35
C ALA A 317 -19.31 -3.72 -10.45
N VAL A 318 -19.19 -2.43 -10.11
CA VAL A 318 -18.87 -1.36 -11.07
C VAL A 318 -17.53 -1.62 -11.78
N ARG A 319 -16.54 -2.20 -11.07
CA ARG A 319 -15.25 -2.57 -11.66
C ARG A 319 -15.31 -3.68 -12.72
N ARG A 320 -16.46 -4.32 -12.90
CA ARG A 320 -16.69 -5.39 -13.88
C ARG A 320 -17.49 -4.92 -15.10
N LEU A 321 -17.82 -3.63 -15.16
CA LEU A 321 -18.49 -3.05 -16.32
C LEU A 321 -17.54 -3.05 -17.53
N ASP A 322 -18.10 -3.19 -18.73
CA ASP A 322 -17.34 -3.22 -19.98
C ASP A 322 -16.78 -1.83 -20.35
N ARG A 323 -17.65 -0.81 -20.33
CA ARG A 323 -17.32 0.59 -20.63
C ARG A 323 -17.96 1.51 -19.60
N LEU A 324 -17.20 2.49 -19.10
CA LEU A 324 -17.68 3.50 -18.13
C LEU A 324 -17.18 4.89 -18.58
N SER A 325 -18.07 5.89 -18.57
CA SER A 325 -17.69 7.27 -18.86
C SER A 325 -16.64 7.80 -17.87
N ALA A 326 -15.64 8.52 -18.37
CA ALA A 326 -14.57 9.11 -17.56
C ALA A 326 -15.08 10.02 -16.44
N THR A 327 -16.13 10.81 -16.69
CA THR A 327 -16.68 11.73 -15.69
C THR A 327 -17.49 10.97 -14.64
N SER A 328 -18.22 9.93 -15.04
CA SER A 328 -18.89 9.03 -14.10
C SER A 328 -17.90 8.24 -13.24
N ALA A 329 -16.78 7.79 -13.80
CA ALA A 329 -15.72 7.14 -13.05
C ALA A 329 -15.14 8.04 -11.93
N ARG A 330 -14.94 9.33 -12.21
CA ARG A 330 -14.47 10.30 -11.21
C ARG A 330 -15.52 10.59 -10.13
N ALA A 331 -16.78 10.75 -10.52
CA ALA A 331 -17.88 10.92 -9.60
C ALA A 331 -18.01 9.71 -8.64
N LEU A 332 -17.90 8.49 -9.17
CA LEU A 332 -17.93 7.27 -8.37
C LEU A 332 -16.71 7.15 -7.44
N ASP A 333 -15.51 7.52 -7.88
CA ASP A 333 -14.32 7.52 -7.02
C ASP A 333 -14.39 8.57 -5.91
N LEU A 334 -15.08 9.69 -6.15
CA LEU A 334 -15.31 10.69 -5.11
C LEU A 334 -16.26 10.20 -4.01
N VAL A 335 -17.26 9.37 -4.36
CA VAL A 335 -18.22 8.78 -3.40
C VAL A 335 -17.65 7.52 -2.75
N TRP A 336 -17.07 6.61 -3.53
CA TRP A 336 -16.50 5.35 -3.07
C TRP A 336 -15.06 5.17 -3.59
N PRO A 337 -14.09 5.87 -2.98
CA PRO A 337 -12.68 5.79 -3.39
C PRO A 337 -12.18 4.35 -3.42
N GLY A 338 -11.53 3.95 -4.52
CA GLY A 338 -10.93 2.61 -4.65
C GLY A 338 -11.84 1.51 -5.22
N VAL A 339 -13.11 1.80 -5.49
CA VAL A 339 -13.99 0.86 -6.23
C VAL A 339 -13.46 0.58 -7.64
N LEU A 340 -12.89 1.59 -8.29
CA LEU A 340 -12.32 1.49 -9.62
C LEU A 340 -10.80 1.29 -9.56
N PRO A 341 -10.22 0.41 -10.38
CA PRO A 341 -8.78 0.15 -10.37
C PRO A 341 -7.96 1.31 -10.97
N TYR A 342 -8.61 2.17 -11.77
CA TYR A 342 -8.01 3.33 -12.39
C TYR A 342 -9.09 4.37 -12.64
N VAL A 343 -8.77 5.63 -12.37
CA VAL A 343 -9.62 6.79 -12.61
C VAL A 343 -8.80 7.82 -13.38
N PRO A 344 -9.30 8.39 -14.49
CA PRO A 344 -8.53 9.35 -15.27
C PRO A 344 -8.23 10.60 -14.46
N SER A 345 -6.98 11.08 -14.55
CA SER A 345 -6.53 12.29 -13.87
C SER A 345 -7.46 13.47 -14.16
N ALA A 346 -7.79 14.21 -13.11
CA ALA A 346 -8.48 15.49 -13.13
C ALA A 346 -8.07 16.26 -11.87
N ARG A 347 -8.15 17.58 -11.92
CA ARG A 347 -8.08 18.38 -10.68
C ARG A 347 -9.42 18.22 -9.97
N ALA A 348 -9.40 17.64 -8.78
CA ALA A 348 -10.60 17.50 -7.94
C ALA A 348 -10.60 18.60 -6.87
N TYR A 349 -11.74 19.25 -6.71
CA TYR A 349 -12.04 20.23 -5.68
C TYR A 349 -13.16 19.64 -4.81
N PRO A 350 -12.83 18.92 -3.73
CA PRO A 350 -13.84 18.44 -2.81
C PRO A 350 -14.56 19.63 -2.17
N VAL A 351 -15.86 19.49 -1.95
CA VAL A 351 -16.65 20.51 -1.24
C VAL A 351 -16.75 20.08 0.21
N ASP A 352 -16.28 20.94 1.11
CA ASP A 352 -16.47 20.76 2.55
C ASP A 352 -17.92 21.10 2.89
N GLY A 353 -18.76 20.07 2.93
CA GLY A 353 -20.17 20.18 3.26
C GLY A 353 -20.65 18.93 4.01
N THR A 354 -21.58 19.12 4.95
CA THR A 354 -22.22 18.00 5.63
C THR A 354 -23.25 17.36 4.69
N CYS A 355 -22.90 16.20 4.13
CA CYS A 355 -23.86 15.31 3.49
C CYS A 355 -24.46 14.42 4.59
N PRO A 356 -25.79 14.35 4.73
CA PRO A 356 -26.42 13.37 5.61
C PRO A 356 -25.96 11.94 5.27
N PRO A 357 -25.90 11.02 6.27
CA PRO A 357 -25.70 9.61 6.02
C PRO A 357 -26.78 9.07 5.07
N VAL A 358 -26.38 8.20 4.14
CA VAL A 358 -27.32 7.64 3.17
C VAL A 358 -27.83 6.30 3.70
N PRO A 359 -29.14 6.13 3.97
CA PRO A 359 -29.67 4.88 4.47
C PRO A 359 -29.61 3.77 3.39
N GLY A 360 -29.76 2.53 3.83
CA GLY A 360 -29.91 1.37 2.93
C GLY A 360 -28.86 0.28 3.16
N GLU A 361 -29.36 -0.92 3.38
CA GLU A 361 -28.58 -2.15 3.52
C GLU A 361 -29.43 -3.33 3.04
N SER A 362 -28.82 -4.24 2.27
CA SER A 362 -29.54 -5.42 1.80
C SER A 362 -29.79 -6.43 2.94
N PRO A 363 -30.88 -7.21 2.91
CA PRO A 363 -31.10 -8.28 3.89
C PRO A 363 -29.93 -9.27 3.97
N GLU A 364 -29.27 -9.54 2.84
CA GLU A 364 -28.06 -10.38 2.81
C GLU A 364 -26.91 -9.75 3.60
N ALA A 365 -26.71 -8.43 3.49
CA ALA A 365 -25.66 -7.73 4.23
C ALA A 365 -25.92 -7.76 5.75
N VAL A 366 -27.17 -7.55 6.18
CA VAL A 366 -27.57 -7.69 7.59
C VAL A 366 -27.30 -9.11 8.08
N GLU A 367 -27.81 -10.12 7.39
CA GLU A 367 -27.64 -11.53 7.77
C GLU A 367 -26.16 -11.95 7.83
N ARG A 368 -25.31 -11.43 6.94
CA ARG A 368 -23.86 -11.65 6.98
C ARG A 368 -23.19 -10.92 8.13
N ARG A 369 -23.61 -9.70 8.47
CA ARG A 369 -23.12 -8.98 9.65
C ARG A 369 -23.42 -9.74 10.93
N GLU A 370 -24.66 -10.20 11.10
CA GLU A 370 -25.08 -10.98 12.27
C GLU A 370 -24.24 -12.26 12.41
N ARG A 371 -24.05 -13.02 11.32
CA ARG A 371 -23.20 -14.22 11.34
C ARG A 371 -21.73 -13.93 11.63
N MET A 372 -21.20 -12.82 11.12
CA MET A 372 -19.84 -12.40 11.43
C MET A 372 -19.72 -12.08 12.92
N ALA A 373 -20.67 -11.32 13.47
CA ALA A 373 -20.73 -11.01 14.90
C ALA A 373 -20.84 -12.29 15.74
N ASP A 374 -21.74 -13.22 15.40
CA ASP A 374 -21.89 -14.49 16.11
C ASP A 374 -20.58 -15.30 16.17
N ARG A 375 -19.80 -15.33 15.08
CA ARG A 375 -18.50 -16.01 15.06
C ARG A 375 -17.46 -15.32 15.93
N VAL A 376 -17.38 -13.99 15.85
CA VAL A 376 -16.44 -13.19 16.64
C VAL A 376 -16.75 -13.33 18.14
N ILE A 377 -18.03 -13.26 18.49
CA ILE A 377 -18.53 -13.40 19.87
C ILE A 377 -18.32 -14.82 20.38
N GLY A 378 -18.71 -15.83 19.59
CA GLY A 378 -18.52 -17.24 19.95
C GLY A 378 -17.05 -17.65 20.05
N GLY A 379 -16.15 -16.92 19.38
CA GLY A 379 -14.70 -17.07 19.52
C GLY A 379 -14.11 -16.43 20.78
N GLY A 380 -14.89 -15.70 21.57
CA GLY A 380 -14.44 -15.06 22.81
C GLY A 380 -13.77 -13.69 22.62
N TRP A 381 -13.74 -13.15 21.40
CA TRP A 381 -13.05 -11.89 21.06
C TRP A 381 -13.86 -10.62 21.37
N ALA A 382 -15.12 -10.76 21.79
CA ALA A 382 -16.02 -9.65 22.12
C ALA A 382 -16.89 -9.98 23.35
N PRO A 383 -16.29 -10.15 24.55
CA PRO A 383 -17.03 -10.51 25.76
C PRO A 383 -18.01 -9.44 26.24
N SER A 384 -17.83 -8.16 25.90
CA SER A 384 -18.66 -7.06 26.39
C SER A 384 -19.86 -6.77 25.48
N LEU A 385 -21.01 -6.51 26.09
CA LEU A 385 -22.23 -6.16 25.34
C LEU A 385 -22.06 -4.93 24.42
N PRO A 386 -21.37 -3.85 24.80
CA PRO A 386 -21.17 -2.70 23.91
C PRO A 386 -20.43 -3.05 22.61
N VAL A 387 -19.37 -3.87 22.67
CA VAL A 387 -18.63 -4.29 21.47
C VAL A 387 -19.47 -5.25 20.62
N GLN A 388 -20.24 -6.15 21.25
CA GLN A 388 -21.19 -7.02 20.54
C GLN A 388 -22.22 -6.22 19.75
N GLN A 389 -22.79 -5.19 20.36
CA GLN A 389 -23.76 -4.30 19.71
C GLN A 389 -23.11 -3.50 18.57
N ALA A 390 -21.88 -3.04 18.74
CA ALA A 390 -21.12 -2.37 17.69
C ALA A 390 -20.94 -3.28 16.46
N LEU A 391 -20.52 -4.54 16.66
CA LEU A 391 -20.36 -5.53 15.59
C LEU A 391 -21.67 -5.82 14.84
N ARG A 392 -22.79 -5.85 15.55
CA ARG A 392 -24.13 -6.08 14.96
C ARG A 392 -24.74 -4.84 14.30
N THR A 393 -24.19 -3.65 14.54
CA THR A 393 -24.76 -2.41 14.02
C THR A 393 -23.93 -1.79 12.90
N VAL A 394 -22.60 -1.71 13.05
CA VAL A 394 -21.76 -0.98 12.11
C VAL A 394 -21.61 -1.77 10.79
N PRO A 395 -22.01 -1.22 9.63
CA PRO A 395 -22.04 -1.95 8.37
C PRO A 395 -20.66 -2.05 7.73
N ARG A 396 -19.85 -3.02 8.18
CA ARG A 396 -18.45 -3.25 7.72
C ARG A 396 -18.26 -3.17 6.20
N HIS A 397 -19.20 -3.70 5.43
CA HIS A 397 -19.14 -3.68 3.96
C HIS A 397 -19.12 -2.28 3.33
N ARG A 398 -19.67 -1.25 4.00
CA ARG A 398 -19.64 0.14 3.50
C ARG A 398 -18.28 0.80 3.66
N TYR A 399 -17.39 0.21 4.46
CA TYR A 399 -15.97 0.59 4.57
C TYR A 399 -15.07 -0.19 3.60
N THR A 400 -15.64 -1.12 2.83
CA THR A 400 -14.97 -1.92 1.80
C THR A 400 -15.83 -2.02 0.53
N PRO A 401 -16.26 -0.90 -0.08
CA PRO A 401 -17.21 -0.91 -1.22
C PRO A 401 -16.69 -1.67 -2.44
N GLU A 402 -15.39 -1.87 -2.58
CA GLU A 402 -14.73 -2.65 -3.63
C GLU A 402 -14.86 -4.19 -3.46
N SER A 403 -15.31 -4.64 -2.29
CA SER A 403 -15.38 -6.05 -1.91
C SER A 403 -16.79 -6.62 -1.97
N THR A 404 -16.88 -7.94 -2.19
CA THR A 404 -18.16 -8.65 -2.07
C THR A 404 -18.60 -8.71 -0.60
N LEU A 405 -19.90 -8.83 -0.33
CA LEU A 405 -20.41 -8.98 1.05
C LEU A 405 -19.79 -10.19 1.76
N ARG A 406 -19.51 -11.29 1.04
CA ARG A 406 -18.84 -12.48 1.59
C ARG A 406 -17.43 -12.15 2.11
N THR A 407 -16.67 -11.36 1.35
CA THR A 407 -15.31 -10.95 1.73
C THR A 407 -15.37 -9.94 2.88
N ALA A 408 -16.23 -8.94 2.77
CA ALA A 408 -16.37 -7.87 3.77
C ALA A 408 -16.74 -8.42 5.16
N TYR A 409 -17.63 -9.42 5.23
CA TYR A 409 -18.10 -10.01 6.47
C TYR A 409 -17.40 -11.34 6.83
N HIS A 410 -16.24 -11.63 6.25
CA HIS A 410 -15.42 -12.73 6.75
C HIS A 410 -14.79 -12.34 8.09
N SER A 411 -14.95 -13.17 9.13
CA SER A 411 -14.45 -12.86 10.49
C SER A 411 -12.94 -12.71 10.53
N ASP A 412 -12.21 -13.55 9.79
CA ASP A 412 -10.75 -13.70 9.93
C ASP A 412 -9.92 -13.09 8.80
N LEU A 413 -10.56 -12.47 7.80
CA LEU A 413 -9.84 -11.86 6.69
C LEU A 413 -9.72 -10.35 6.89
N ALA A 414 -8.48 -9.86 6.77
CA ALA A 414 -8.25 -8.47 6.47
C ALA A 414 -8.57 -8.21 4.99
N VAL A 415 -9.25 -7.09 4.72
CA VAL A 415 -9.61 -6.67 3.37
C VAL A 415 -8.64 -5.58 2.94
N VAL A 416 -7.74 -5.90 2.01
CA VAL A 416 -6.74 -4.94 1.51
C VAL A 416 -7.40 -3.85 0.70
N THR A 417 -7.14 -2.58 1.05
CA THR A 417 -7.77 -1.40 0.45
C THR A 417 -6.79 -0.56 -0.37
N GLU A 418 -5.48 -0.77 -0.19
CA GLU A 418 -4.41 -0.09 -0.93
C GLU A 418 -3.21 -1.03 -1.06
N HIS A 419 -2.55 -0.98 -2.21
CA HIS A 419 -1.28 -1.66 -2.45
C HIS A 419 -0.23 -0.64 -2.90
N ASN A 420 1.03 -0.89 -2.60
CA ASN A 420 2.14 -0.15 -3.20
C ASN A 420 2.40 -0.62 -4.65
N HIS A 421 3.41 -0.01 -5.29
CA HIS A 421 3.83 -0.33 -6.65
C HIS A 421 4.33 -1.77 -6.84
N ARG A 422 4.73 -2.45 -5.76
CA ARG A 422 5.15 -3.85 -5.74
C ARG A 422 3.99 -4.82 -5.49
N ALA A 423 2.75 -4.33 -5.52
CA ALA A 423 1.54 -5.06 -5.17
C ALA A 423 1.54 -5.60 -3.72
N GLU A 424 2.30 -4.99 -2.83
CA GLU A 424 2.27 -5.31 -1.40
C GLU A 424 1.16 -4.50 -0.71
N PRO A 425 0.40 -5.09 0.22
CA PRO A 425 -0.63 -4.36 0.98
C PRO A 425 -0.04 -3.21 1.79
N THR A 426 -0.54 -1.98 1.57
CA THR A 426 -0.16 -0.78 2.35
C THR A 426 -1.27 -0.29 3.28
N SER A 427 -2.51 -0.70 3.03
CA SER A 427 -3.66 -0.40 3.88
C SER A 427 -4.67 -1.54 3.79
N SER A 428 -5.37 -1.80 4.89
CA SER A 428 -6.44 -2.79 4.95
C SER A 428 -7.46 -2.46 6.03
N VAL A 429 -8.70 -2.91 5.86
CA VAL A 429 -9.63 -3.09 6.97
C VAL A 429 -9.29 -4.42 7.65
N SER A 430 -8.75 -4.36 8.87
CA SER A 430 -8.31 -5.53 9.65
C SER A 430 -9.42 -6.56 9.87
N ALA A 431 -9.06 -7.81 10.20
CA ALA A 431 -10.03 -8.85 10.52
C ALA A 431 -10.99 -8.43 11.65
N ALA A 432 -12.26 -8.83 11.57
CA ALA A 432 -13.29 -8.38 12.50
C ALA A 432 -13.02 -8.84 13.94
N TRP A 433 -12.49 -10.07 14.12
CA TRP A 433 -12.14 -10.58 15.44
C TRP A 433 -11.06 -9.73 16.11
N LEU A 434 -10.05 -9.30 15.35
CA LEU A 434 -8.92 -8.54 15.88
C LEU A 434 -9.32 -7.11 16.26
N GLN A 435 -10.22 -6.50 15.49
CA GLN A 435 -10.75 -5.18 15.84
C GLN A 435 -11.62 -5.23 17.10
N ALA A 436 -12.43 -6.28 17.26
CA ALA A 436 -13.21 -6.50 18.46
C ALA A 436 -12.30 -6.73 19.68
N ASP A 437 -11.32 -7.61 19.55
CA ASP A 437 -10.32 -7.89 20.58
C ASP A 437 -9.59 -6.63 21.05
N MET A 438 -9.08 -5.84 20.10
CA MET A 438 -8.41 -4.59 20.43
C MET A 438 -9.36 -3.57 21.09
N ALA A 439 -10.62 -3.49 20.64
CA ALA A 439 -11.61 -2.58 21.24
C ALA A 439 -11.96 -2.96 22.69
N GLU A 440 -12.01 -4.26 22.99
CA GLU A 440 -12.24 -4.78 24.35
C GLU A 440 -11.10 -4.42 25.30
N HIS A 441 -9.87 -4.52 24.82
CA HIS A 441 -8.67 -4.17 25.57
C HIS A 441 -8.48 -2.67 25.80
N LEU A 442 -9.19 -1.81 25.06
CA LEU A 442 -9.23 -0.36 25.32
C LEU A 442 -10.09 0.01 26.54
N ARG A 443 -10.93 -0.91 27.04
CA ARG A 443 -11.86 -0.68 28.17
C ARG A 443 -12.71 0.58 27.99
N LEU A 444 -13.30 0.69 26.79
CA LEU A 444 -14.09 1.84 26.37
C LEU A 444 -15.35 2.03 27.22
N ALA A 445 -15.73 3.30 27.42
CA ALA A 445 -16.95 3.72 28.08
C ALA A 445 -17.60 4.90 27.34
N GLU A 446 -18.86 5.17 27.68
CA GLU A 446 -19.61 6.27 27.09
C GLU A 446 -18.94 7.64 27.36
N GLY A 447 -18.94 8.51 26.35
CA GLY A 447 -18.38 9.86 26.42
C GLY A 447 -16.87 9.97 26.19
N MET A 448 -16.17 8.85 26.02
CA MET A 448 -14.71 8.85 25.85
C MET A 448 -14.26 9.49 24.52
N THR A 449 -13.11 10.16 24.55
CA THR A 449 -12.39 10.61 23.35
C THR A 449 -11.20 9.70 23.08
N VAL A 450 -11.23 9.00 21.94
CA VAL A 450 -10.24 7.97 21.59
C VAL A 450 -9.34 8.43 20.46
N PHE A 451 -8.04 8.14 20.57
CA PHE A 451 -7.06 8.31 19.50
C PHE A 451 -6.85 7.00 18.74
N GLU A 452 -6.86 7.06 17.42
CA GLU A 452 -6.48 5.97 16.53
C GLU A 452 -5.31 6.40 15.63
N GLY A 453 -4.25 5.60 15.58
CA GLY A 453 -3.17 5.71 14.61
C GLY A 453 -3.30 4.65 13.52
N GLY A 454 -3.43 5.06 12.26
CA GLY A 454 -3.76 4.18 11.13
C GLY A 454 -5.27 4.11 10.91
N SER A 455 -5.73 4.56 9.75
CA SER A 455 -7.14 4.83 9.49
C SER A 455 -7.75 3.80 8.52
N GLY A 456 -8.74 3.04 8.98
CA GLY A 456 -9.54 2.16 8.11
C GLY A 456 -11.01 2.56 8.00
N GLY A 457 -11.44 3.57 8.78
CA GLY A 457 -12.81 4.02 8.94
C GLY A 457 -13.69 3.06 9.75
N TYR A 458 -13.69 1.76 9.44
CA TYR A 458 -14.53 0.79 10.14
C TYR A 458 -14.17 0.64 11.63
N ASN A 459 -12.88 0.61 11.96
CA ASN A 459 -12.43 0.50 13.34
C ASN A 459 -12.82 1.73 14.17
N ALA A 460 -12.52 2.92 13.65
CA ALA A 460 -12.94 4.17 14.25
C ALA A 460 -14.46 4.24 14.45
N GLU A 461 -15.26 3.76 13.49
CA GLU A 461 -16.72 3.75 13.65
C GLU A 461 -17.20 2.73 14.69
N LEU A 462 -16.59 1.54 14.75
CA LEU A 462 -16.87 0.57 15.82
C LEU A 462 -16.61 1.17 17.20
N ILE A 463 -15.46 1.83 17.38
CA ILE A 463 -15.11 2.52 18.63
C ILE A 463 -16.10 3.67 18.89
N ALA A 464 -16.42 4.47 17.88
CA ALA A 464 -17.37 5.59 17.96
C ALA A 464 -18.79 5.14 18.34
N TYR A 465 -19.17 3.91 17.98
CA TYR A 465 -20.41 3.30 18.45
C TYR A 465 -20.34 2.98 19.94
N VAL A 466 -19.26 2.33 20.39
CA VAL A 466 -19.08 1.91 21.80
C VAL A 466 -19.03 3.09 22.76
N VAL A 467 -18.33 4.18 22.40
CA VAL A 467 -18.23 5.39 23.24
C VAL A 467 -19.49 6.26 23.22
N GLY A 468 -20.52 5.86 22.46
CA GLY A 468 -21.83 6.50 22.47
C GLY A 468 -21.87 7.93 21.89
N PRO A 469 -23.02 8.61 21.99
CA PRO A 469 -23.27 9.87 21.32
C PRO A 469 -22.44 11.05 21.84
N ALA A 470 -21.99 11.00 23.09
CA ALA A 470 -21.13 12.04 23.68
C ALA A 470 -19.63 11.81 23.43
N GLY A 471 -19.24 10.63 22.96
CA GLY A 471 -17.85 10.31 22.66
C GLY A 471 -17.44 10.68 21.24
N ARG A 472 -16.14 10.55 20.92
CA ARG A 472 -15.63 10.76 19.56
C ARG A 472 -14.32 10.03 19.33
N VAL A 473 -13.97 9.83 18.06
CA VAL A 473 -12.71 9.18 17.65
C VAL A 473 -11.92 10.12 16.75
N ILE A 474 -10.65 10.30 17.06
CA ILE A 474 -9.69 11.03 16.22
C ILE A 474 -8.75 10.01 15.60
N THR A 475 -8.81 9.86 14.27
CA THR A 475 -7.97 8.90 13.53
C THR A 475 -6.97 9.64 12.65
N VAL A 476 -5.69 9.26 12.73
CA VAL A 476 -4.59 9.89 12.00
C VAL A 476 -3.97 8.90 11.04
N ASP A 477 -3.76 9.32 9.79
CA ASP A 477 -3.06 8.51 8.78
C ASP A 477 -2.15 9.37 7.89
N LEU A 478 -1.06 8.78 7.44
CA LEU A 478 -0.05 9.44 6.60
C LEU A 478 -0.47 9.51 5.13
N SER A 479 -1.38 8.62 4.68
CA SER A 479 -1.83 8.56 3.29
C SER A 479 -3.02 9.51 3.04
N PRO A 480 -2.87 10.51 2.13
CA PRO A 480 -4.00 11.35 1.72
C PRO A 480 -5.16 10.56 1.10
N TYR A 481 -4.87 9.43 0.46
CA TYR A 481 -5.89 8.52 -0.07
C TYR A 481 -6.71 7.89 1.06
N VAL A 482 -6.04 7.34 2.07
CA VAL A 482 -6.70 6.70 3.22
C VAL A 482 -7.53 7.70 4.01
N VAL A 483 -7.01 8.91 4.26
CA VAL A 483 -7.76 9.96 4.96
C VAL A 483 -9.00 10.38 4.17
N ARG A 484 -8.87 10.61 2.86
CA ARG A 484 -10.01 10.96 2.00
C ARG A 484 -11.07 9.86 2.02
N ARG A 485 -10.64 8.60 1.90
CA ARG A 485 -11.52 7.43 1.95
C ARG A 485 -12.25 7.35 3.28
N THR A 486 -11.55 7.45 4.40
CA THR A 486 -12.21 7.40 5.71
C THR A 486 -13.22 8.51 5.88
N ARG A 487 -12.86 9.78 5.58
CA ARG A 487 -13.80 10.91 5.67
C ARG A 487 -15.08 10.65 4.89
N ARG A 488 -14.95 10.17 3.65
CA ARG A 488 -16.10 9.92 2.78
C ARG A 488 -16.97 8.77 3.29
N LEU A 489 -16.37 7.66 3.70
CA LEU A 489 -17.12 6.47 4.13
C LEU A 489 -17.73 6.65 5.53
N THR A 490 -17.07 7.37 6.44
CA THR A 490 -17.66 7.72 7.75
C THR A 490 -18.74 8.78 7.62
N ALA A 491 -18.65 9.70 6.66
CA ALA A 491 -19.75 10.63 6.37
C ALA A 491 -20.97 9.91 5.78
N GLU A 492 -20.76 8.90 4.91
CA GLU A 492 -21.86 8.21 4.25
C GLU A 492 -22.53 7.13 5.13
N ALA A 493 -21.74 6.38 5.89
CA ALA A 493 -22.21 5.20 6.63
C ALA A 493 -22.01 5.30 8.15
N GLY A 494 -21.25 6.30 8.61
CA GLY A 494 -20.88 6.46 10.00
C GLY A 494 -21.79 7.41 10.78
N SER A 495 -21.47 7.58 12.05
CA SER A 495 -22.26 8.33 13.02
C SER A 495 -21.92 9.82 13.12
N GLY A 496 -20.99 10.31 12.31
CA GLY A 496 -20.48 11.68 12.38
C GLY A 496 -19.50 11.94 13.54
N ARG A 497 -19.11 10.90 14.30
CA ARG A 497 -18.23 11.02 15.47
C ARG A 497 -16.75 10.72 15.20
N VAL A 498 -16.40 10.38 13.96
CA VAL A 498 -15.03 10.11 13.53
C VAL A 498 -14.44 11.33 12.84
N THR A 499 -13.33 11.84 13.35
CA THR A 499 -12.54 12.90 12.70
C THR A 499 -11.25 12.31 12.15
N ALA A 500 -11.13 12.24 10.82
CA ALA A 500 -9.92 11.76 10.16
C ALA A 500 -8.97 12.91 9.80
N VAL A 501 -7.71 12.78 10.21
CA VAL A 501 -6.66 13.80 10.11
C VAL A 501 -5.49 13.27 9.29
N LEU A 502 -5.00 14.07 8.36
CA LEU A 502 -3.77 13.77 7.62
C LEU A 502 -2.56 14.17 8.46
N GLY A 503 -1.67 13.22 8.76
CA GLY A 503 -0.48 13.46 9.55
C GLY A 503 0.25 12.19 9.93
N SER A 504 1.37 12.34 10.65
CA SER A 504 2.06 11.19 11.23
C SER A 504 1.38 10.77 12.53
N ALA A 505 0.91 9.53 12.60
CA ALA A 505 0.34 8.99 13.84
C ALA A 505 1.36 8.94 14.98
N THR A 506 2.67 8.93 14.70
CA THR A 506 3.75 9.01 15.71
C THR A 506 3.72 10.30 16.53
N ASP A 507 3.15 11.37 15.97
CA ASP A 507 3.05 12.69 16.62
C ASP A 507 1.75 12.80 17.46
N GLY A 508 0.91 11.77 17.41
CA GLY A 508 -0.42 11.78 18.00
C GLY A 508 -1.35 12.80 17.35
N ALA A 509 -2.28 13.36 18.13
CA ALA A 509 -3.26 14.34 17.67
C ALA A 509 -3.47 15.43 18.72
N ALA A 510 -2.39 16.10 19.13
CA ALA A 510 -2.40 17.09 20.21
C ALA A 510 -3.46 18.19 20.04
N ALA A 511 -3.72 18.63 18.81
CA ALA A 511 -4.74 19.63 18.50
C ALA A 511 -6.19 19.17 18.79
N HIS A 512 -6.42 17.86 18.91
CA HIS A 512 -7.73 17.26 19.17
C HIS A 512 -7.81 16.57 20.54
N MET A 513 -6.74 16.62 21.33
CA MET A 513 -6.66 15.99 22.64
C MET A 513 -7.56 16.72 23.66
N PRO A 514 -8.38 16.01 24.44
CA PRO A 514 -9.17 16.63 25.50
C PRO A 514 -8.27 17.05 26.68
N ARG A 515 -8.83 17.87 27.59
CA ARG A 515 -8.14 18.26 28.82
C ARG A 515 -7.87 17.03 29.68
N GLY A 516 -6.60 16.66 29.82
CA GLY A 516 -6.16 15.49 30.60
C GLY A 516 -5.64 14.32 29.78
N GLY A 517 -5.73 14.37 28.44
CA GLY A 517 -5.29 13.31 27.54
C GLY A 517 -6.43 12.43 27.03
N PHE A 518 -6.17 11.68 25.96
CA PHE A 518 -7.11 10.71 25.38
C PHE A 518 -7.52 9.64 26.40
N ASP A 519 -8.79 9.24 26.36
CA ASP A 519 -9.32 8.21 27.25
C ASP A 519 -8.90 6.79 26.87
N ALA A 520 -8.52 6.60 25.60
CA ALA A 520 -7.88 5.40 25.09
C ALA A 520 -7.11 5.72 23.80
N SER A 521 -6.10 4.92 23.50
CA SER A 521 -5.32 5.04 22.26
C SER A 521 -5.17 3.68 21.60
N VAL A 522 -5.34 3.60 20.29
CA VAL A 522 -5.14 2.37 19.52
C VAL A 522 -4.29 2.62 18.28
N ILE A 523 -3.31 1.76 18.01
CA ILE A 523 -2.51 1.82 16.79
C ILE A 523 -2.83 0.60 15.93
N THR A 524 -3.06 0.78 14.64
CA THR A 524 -3.57 -0.27 13.74
C THR A 524 -2.58 -0.64 12.62
N TYR A 525 -1.28 -0.48 12.91
CA TYR A 525 -0.16 -0.92 12.07
C TYR A 525 0.97 -1.48 12.94
N ASN A 526 1.86 -2.28 12.36
CA ASN A 526 2.99 -2.90 13.08
C ASN A 526 4.04 -1.85 13.44
N CYS A 527 4.30 -1.69 14.74
CA CYS A 527 5.21 -0.70 15.30
C CYS A 527 6.47 -1.38 15.83
N TRP A 528 7.66 -0.87 15.47
CA TRP A 528 8.90 -1.32 16.09
C TRP A 528 9.09 -0.72 17.49
N ASP A 529 8.58 0.48 17.79
CA ASP A 529 8.74 1.15 19.09
C ASP A 529 7.45 1.87 19.52
N ILE A 530 7.40 2.31 20.78
CA ILE A 530 6.30 3.10 21.35
C ILE A 530 6.66 4.59 21.23
N ALA A 531 5.92 5.32 20.39
CA ALA A 531 6.17 6.74 20.22
C ALA A 531 5.91 7.53 21.52
N PRO A 532 6.76 8.52 21.87
CA PRO A 532 6.57 9.33 23.08
C PRO A 532 5.18 9.99 23.15
N ALA A 533 4.67 10.47 22.00
CA ALA A 533 3.37 11.13 21.92
C ALA A 533 2.21 10.24 22.38
N TRP A 534 2.24 8.93 22.11
CA TRP A 534 1.17 8.02 22.54
C TRP A 534 1.11 7.89 24.05
N ARG A 535 2.28 7.87 24.71
CA ARG A 535 2.40 7.88 26.16
C ARG A 535 1.98 9.23 26.72
N ASP A 536 2.48 10.33 26.16
CA ASP A 536 2.28 11.67 26.71
C ASP A 536 0.84 12.17 26.53
N GLN A 537 0.18 11.80 25.41
CA GLN A 537 -1.19 12.23 25.10
C GLN A 537 -2.27 11.29 25.67
N LEU A 538 -1.93 10.11 26.18
CA LEU A 538 -2.87 9.22 26.85
C LEU A 538 -3.11 9.68 28.30
N ALA A 539 -4.36 9.71 28.75
CA ALA A 539 -4.67 10.02 30.15
C ALA A 539 -4.13 8.94 31.10
N ASP A 540 -3.79 9.32 32.33
CA ASP A 540 -3.26 8.36 33.31
C ASP A 540 -4.31 7.30 33.69
N GLY A 541 -3.87 6.07 33.94
CA GLY A 541 -4.75 4.94 34.24
C GLY A 541 -5.51 4.37 33.04
N ARG A 542 -5.36 4.95 31.84
CA ARG A 542 -6.01 4.53 30.59
C ARG A 542 -5.18 3.55 29.75
N PHE A 543 -5.78 3.07 28.67
CA PHE A 543 -5.27 1.97 27.87
C PHE A 543 -4.73 2.40 26.50
N LEU A 544 -3.57 1.87 26.15
CA LEU A 544 -2.98 1.91 24.82
C LEU A 544 -2.93 0.48 24.26
N VAL A 545 -3.53 0.25 23.10
CA VAL A 545 -3.42 -1.04 22.40
C VAL A 545 -2.64 -0.84 21.11
N LEU A 546 -1.52 -1.54 20.93
CA LEU A 546 -0.74 -1.46 19.69
C LEU A 546 -0.12 -2.80 19.29
N PRO A 547 -0.01 -3.09 17.98
CA PRO A 547 0.86 -4.12 17.45
C PRO A 547 2.32 -3.71 17.63
N LEU A 548 3.01 -4.32 18.60
CA LEU A 548 4.42 -4.07 18.90
C LEU A 548 5.27 -5.24 18.41
N GLU A 549 6.32 -4.92 17.66
CA GLU A 549 7.31 -5.87 17.20
C GLU A 549 8.39 -6.09 18.28
N VAL A 550 8.66 -7.34 18.60
CA VAL A 550 9.65 -7.79 19.59
C VAL A 550 10.54 -8.81 18.90
N HIS A 551 11.77 -8.42 18.56
CA HIS A 551 12.69 -9.26 17.78
C HIS A 551 12.03 -9.83 16.51
N GLY A 552 11.27 -9.02 15.79
CA GLY A 552 10.56 -9.39 14.57
C GLY A 552 9.19 -10.05 14.79
N TYR A 553 8.87 -10.52 16.01
CA TYR A 553 7.55 -11.09 16.31
C TYR A 553 6.57 -9.99 16.71
N THR A 554 5.42 -9.95 16.05
CA THR A 554 4.36 -8.98 16.36
C THR A 554 3.37 -9.55 17.35
N ARG A 555 3.03 -8.77 18.39
CA ARG A 555 1.84 -8.97 19.24
C ARG A 555 1.07 -7.67 19.32
N ALA A 556 -0.26 -7.73 19.28
CA ALA A 556 -1.07 -6.63 19.77
C ALA A 556 -1.00 -6.70 21.30
N ILE A 557 -0.45 -5.66 21.92
CA ILE A 557 -0.25 -5.58 23.37
C ILE A 557 -1.12 -4.46 23.90
N ALA A 558 -1.93 -4.78 24.90
CA ALA A 558 -2.68 -3.81 25.67
C ALA A 558 -1.82 -3.33 26.85
N PHE A 559 -1.65 -2.02 26.98
CA PHE A 559 -0.91 -1.40 28.06
C PHE A 559 -1.83 -0.50 28.87
N ARG A 560 -1.73 -0.56 30.20
CA ARG A 560 -2.30 0.44 31.11
C ARG A 560 -1.23 1.42 31.56
N LYS A 561 -1.50 2.71 31.40
CA LYS A 561 -0.60 3.79 31.81
C LYS A 561 -0.62 4.01 33.32
N HIS A 562 0.56 4.13 33.91
CA HIS A 562 0.80 4.54 35.30
C HIS A 562 1.94 5.55 35.32
N GLY A 563 1.60 6.84 35.39
CA GLY A 563 2.56 7.93 35.25
C GLY A 563 3.26 7.89 33.89
N ARG A 564 4.56 7.61 33.86
CA ARG A 564 5.35 7.46 32.62
C ARG A 564 5.55 6.01 32.18
N VAL A 565 5.09 5.04 32.98
CA VAL A 565 5.26 3.62 32.70
C VAL A 565 3.99 3.06 32.05
N LEU A 566 4.17 2.22 31.05
CA LEU A 566 3.10 1.45 30.42
C LEU A 566 3.25 -0.01 30.86
N ARG A 567 2.24 -0.57 31.53
CA ARG A 567 2.24 -1.96 32.01
C ARG A 567 1.36 -2.81 31.12
N ALA A 568 1.88 -3.88 30.54
CA ALA A 568 1.09 -4.78 29.72
C ALA A 568 0.02 -5.45 30.56
N THR A 569 -1.19 -5.57 30.02
CA THR A 569 -2.31 -6.29 30.64
C THR A 569 -2.70 -7.52 29.85
N ASP A 570 -2.59 -7.46 28.53
CA ASP A 570 -3.05 -8.51 27.61
C ASP A 570 -2.18 -8.55 26.35
N PHE A 571 -2.14 -9.72 25.71
CA PHE A 571 -1.38 -9.99 24.49
C PHE A 571 -2.23 -10.79 23.50
N THR A 572 -2.19 -10.38 22.24
CA THR A 572 -2.88 -11.07 21.14
C THR A 572 -1.90 -11.36 20.00
N PHE A 573 -1.83 -12.62 19.58
CA PHE A 573 -1.05 -13.02 18.41
C PHE A 573 -1.71 -12.53 17.12
N CYS A 574 -1.01 -11.68 16.36
CA CYS A 574 -1.57 -11.05 15.17
C CYS A 574 -0.50 -10.64 14.16
N GLY A 575 -0.95 -10.24 12.96
CA GLY A 575 -0.13 -9.58 11.95
C GLY A 575 -0.78 -8.29 11.46
N PHE A 576 0.03 -7.30 11.11
CA PHE A 576 -0.41 -5.99 10.62
C PHE A 576 0.44 -5.53 9.44
N VAL A 577 -0.08 -4.59 8.66
CA VAL A 577 0.73 -3.85 7.68
C VAL A 577 1.85 -3.09 8.39
N ARG A 578 3.00 -2.93 7.73
CA ARG A 578 4.17 -2.28 8.33
C ARG A 578 3.98 -0.77 8.45
N ASP A 579 4.60 -0.19 9.48
CA ASP A 579 4.78 1.26 9.57
C ASP A 579 5.48 1.80 8.30
N ARG A 580 5.01 2.96 7.84
CA ARG A 580 5.55 3.72 6.70
C ARG A 580 5.90 5.16 7.08
N GLY A 581 5.68 5.53 8.34
CA GLY A 581 5.96 6.86 8.85
C GLY A 581 7.45 7.09 9.12
N PRO A 582 7.79 8.20 9.78
CA PRO A 582 9.17 8.57 10.10
C PRO A 582 9.91 7.53 10.96
N SER A 583 9.18 6.70 11.69
CA SER A 583 9.71 5.62 12.53
C SER A 583 9.85 4.29 11.79
N ALA A 584 9.50 4.21 10.51
CA ALA A 584 9.66 3.01 9.70
C ALA A 584 11.14 2.66 9.53
N ARG A 585 11.47 1.38 9.73
CA ARG A 585 12.85 0.87 9.67
C ARG A 585 12.94 -0.34 8.75
N ALA A 586 14.00 -0.38 7.94
CA ALA A 586 14.39 -1.60 7.26
C ALA A 586 15.06 -2.53 8.28
N VAL A 587 14.62 -3.79 8.33
CA VAL A 587 15.27 -4.80 9.18
C VAL A 587 16.61 -5.17 8.53
N PRO A 588 17.75 -4.92 9.19
CA PRO A 588 19.04 -5.37 8.68
C PRO A 588 19.05 -6.88 8.46
N ALA A 589 19.66 -7.32 7.37
CA ALA A 589 19.75 -8.73 7.02
C ALA A 589 21.15 -9.10 6.53
N VAL A 590 21.55 -10.34 6.79
CA VAL A 590 22.76 -10.98 6.28
C VAL A 590 22.33 -12.17 5.43
N ASP A 591 22.78 -12.20 4.17
CA ASP A 591 22.52 -13.31 3.27
C ASP A 591 23.35 -14.54 3.68
N LEU A 592 22.74 -15.72 3.55
CA LEU A 592 23.39 -17.02 3.66
C LEU A 592 23.05 -17.86 2.42
N ALA A 593 23.86 -18.88 2.15
CA ALA A 593 23.69 -19.84 1.06
C ALA A 593 23.45 -19.13 -0.29
N ASP A 594 24.41 -18.31 -0.72
CA ASP A 594 24.33 -17.52 -1.96
C ASP A 594 23.09 -16.59 -2.06
N GLY A 595 22.57 -16.19 -0.90
CA GLY A 595 21.39 -15.34 -0.78
C GLY A 595 20.06 -16.08 -0.92
N GLU A 596 20.03 -17.41 -0.83
CA GLU A 596 18.78 -18.18 -0.73
C GLU A 596 18.12 -18.04 0.65
N LEU A 597 18.92 -17.73 1.68
CA LEU A 597 18.50 -17.55 3.07
C LEU A 597 18.96 -16.18 3.59
N GLN A 598 18.26 -15.67 4.60
CA GLN A 598 18.57 -14.40 5.25
C GLN A 598 18.46 -14.51 6.77
N LEU A 599 19.52 -14.12 7.47
CA LEU A 599 19.47 -13.80 8.89
C LEU A 599 19.02 -12.35 9.07
N ARG A 600 17.86 -12.15 9.66
CA ARG A 600 17.28 -10.84 9.95
C ARG A 600 17.55 -10.46 11.40
N PHE A 601 18.01 -9.24 11.60
CA PHE A 601 18.38 -8.71 12.91
C PHE A 601 17.51 -7.49 13.27
N PRO A 602 16.31 -7.71 13.83
CA PRO A 602 15.34 -6.64 14.08
C PRO A 602 15.86 -5.51 14.97
N ASP A 603 16.88 -5.75 15.78
CA ASP A 603 17.40 -4.77 16.77
C ASP A 603 18.84 -4.33 16.48
N GLY A 604 19.42 -4.75 15.34
CA GLY A 604 20.76 -4.35 14.90
C GLY A 604 21.68 -5.55 14.59
N VAL A 605 22.60 -5.37 13.64
CA VAL A 605 23.52 -6.43 13.19
C VAL A 605 24.68 -6.58 14.18
N PRO A 606 25.03 -7.81 14.61
CA PRO A 606 26.25 -8.07 15.37
C PRO A 606 27.53 -7.68 14.61
N ALA A 607 28.64 -7.46 15.32
CA ALA A 607 29.90 -7.04 14.71
C ALA A 607 30.54 -8.10 13.79
N GLU A 608 30.25 -9.39 14.00
CA GLU A 608 30.91 -10.51 13.33
C GLU A 608 29.91 -11.38 12.56
N THR A 609 29.60 -10.99 11.32
CA THR A 609 28.67 -11.74 10.45
C THR A 609 29.34 -12.39 9.24
N ALA A 610 30.60 -12.06 8.96
CA ALA A 610 31.33 -12.52 7.78
C ALA A 610 31.54 -14.04 7.74
N ALA A 611 31.69 -14.68 8.91
CA ALA A 611 31.93 -16.12 9.02
C ALA A 611 30.65 -16.97 9.03
N LEU A 612 29.46 -16.35 9.07
CA LEU A 612 28.20 -17.08 9.25
C LEU A 612 27.82 -17.93 8.04
N ASP A 613 28.16 -17.48 6.83
CA ASP A 613 27.88 -18.22 5.60
C ASP A 613 28.74 -19.49 5.50
N ASP A 614 30.05 -19.34 5.74
CA ASP A 614 30.99 -20.45 5.84
C ASP A 614 30.60 -21.44 6.95
N ALA A 615 30.18 -20.93 8.11
CA ALA A 615 29.69 -21.76 9.22
C ALA A 615 28.47 -22.58 8.81
N PHE A 616 27.50 -21.96 8.13
CA PHE A 616 26.28 -22.63 7.67
C PHE A 616 26.55 -23.71 6.61
N ALA A 617 27.55 -23.51 5.75
CA ALA A 617 28.00 -24.51 4.79
C ALA A 617 28.75 -25.70 5.44
N GLY A 618 29.16 -25.54 6.70
CA GLY A 618 29.86 -26.54 7.49
C GLY A 618 28.99 -27.69 8.01
N PRO A 619 29.57 -28.58 8.83
CA PRO A 619 28.83 -29.71 9.40
C PRO A 619 27.72 -29.24 10.35
N ARG A 620 26.54 -29.85 10.21
CA ARG A 620 25.37 -29.60 11.06
C ARG A 620 25.43 -30.46 12.33
N HIS A 621 25.24 -29.84 13.49
CA HIS A 621 25.00 -30.51 14.76
C HIS A 621 23.52 -30.44 15.15
N GLU A 622 22.91 -31.55 15.54
CA GLU A 622 21.49 -31.62 15.88
C GLU A 622 21.27 -32.01 17.34
N VAL A 623 20.42 -31.25 18.03
CA VAL A 623 20.01 -31.54 19.40
C VAL A 623 18.48 -31.64 19.45
N ALA A 624 17.99 -32.84 19.79
CA ALA A 624 16.58 -33.09 20.05
C ALA A 624 16.19 -32.51 21.43
N THR A 625 15.06 -31.79 21.48
CA THR A 625 14.64 -31.15 22.73
C THR A 625 13.88 -32.10 23.65
N GLY A 626 13.27 -33.17 23.10
CA GLY A 626 12.28 -34.00 23.79
C GLY A 626 10.92 -33.31 23.98
N VAL A 627 10.77 -32.04 23.57
CA VAL A 627 9.55 -31.25 23.74
C VAL A 627 8.71 -31.34 22.48
N THR A 628 7.45 -31.74 22.65
CA THR A 628 6.51 -31.89 21.53
C THR A 628 5.31 -30.95 21.66
N VAL A 629 4.77 -30.52 20.52
CA VAL A 629 3.55 -29.72 20.40
C VAL A 629 2.52 -30.43 19.52
N ALA A 630 1.24 -30.26 19.82
CA ALA A 630 0.17 -30.75 18.97
C ALA A 630 0.00 -29.88 17.71
N GLY A 631 -0.62 -30.42 16.65
CA GLY A 631 -0.71 -29.72 15.36
C GLY A 631 -1.48 -28.40 15.36
N ASN A 632 -2.36 -28.19 16.33
CA ASN A 632 -3.14 -26.96 16.53
C ASN A 632 -2.72 -26.18 17.79
N GLU A 633 -1.68 -26.63 18.49
CA GLU A 633 -1.21 -25.96 19.70
C GLU A 633 -0.36 -24.74 19.34
N SER A 634 -0.69 -23.57 19.89
CA SER A 634 0.15 -22.38 19.74
C SER A 634 1.38 -22.48 20.64
N PHE A 635 2.54 -22.17 20.07
CA PHE A 635 3.81 -22.00 20.78
C PHE A 635 4.33 -20.55 20.64
N GLU A 636 3.41 -19.60 20.51
CA GLU A 636 3.72 -18.17 20.36
C GLU A 636 4.51 -17.58 21.55
N THR A 637 4.37 -18.13 22.75
CA THR A 637 5.14 -17.68 23.93
C THR A 637 6.58 -18.18 23.88
N LEU A 638 6.85 -19.35 23.27
CA LEU A 638 8.21 -19.83 23.01
C LEU A 638 8.98 -18.84 22.13
N GLN A 639 8.32 -18.27 21.13
CA GLN A 639 8.93 -17.27 20.24
C GLN A 639 9.47 -16.07 21.03
N LEU A 640 8.65 -15.49 21.91
CA LEU A 640 9.07 -14.36 22.74
C LEU A 640 10.08 -14.77 23.82
N PHE A 641 9.94 -15.97 24.38
CA PHE A 641 10.88 -16.49 25.37
C PHE A 641 12.29 -16.59 24.80
N LEU A 642 12.44 -17.24 23.64
CA LEU A 642 13.73 -17.35 22.96
C LEU A 642 14.26 -15.99 22.56
N ALA A 643 13.39 -15.13 22.04
CA ALA A 643 13.76 -13.79 21.59
C ALA A 643 14.31 -12.90 22.71
N THR A 644 13.72 -12.97 23.91
CA THR A 644 14.04 -12.06 25.02
C THR A 644 15.09 -12.62 25.97
N THR A 645 15.27 -13.94 26.05
CA THR A 645 16.17 -14.58 27.02
C THR A 645 17.50 -15.05 26.44
N LEU A 646 17.65 -15.07 25.11
CA LEU A 646 18.87 -15.55 24.46
C LEU A 646 19.66 -14.39 23.81
N PRO A 647 20.94 -14.21 24.17
CA PRO A 647 21.79 -13.24 23.51
C PRO A 647 22.05 -13.64 22.05
N GLY A 648 22.24 -12.65 21.19
CA GLY A 648 22.50 -12.88 19.76
C GLY A 648 21.30 -13.42 18.99
N PHE A 649 20.07 -13.27 19.53
CA PHE A 649 18.86 -13.69 18.85
C PHE A 649 18.64 -12.95 17.52
N CYS A 650 18.25 -13.71 16.50
CA CYS A 650 17.88 -13.22 15.17
C CYS A 650 16.88 -14.18 14.52
N ARG A 651 16.45 -13.87 13.30
CA ARG A 651 15.50 -14.71 12.56
C ARG A 651 16.06 -15.20 11.24
N LEU A 652 16.07 -16.52 11.05
CA LEU A 652 16.43 -17.13 9.77
C LEU A 652 15.19 -17.23 8.87
N ALA A 653 15.22 -16.55 7.73
CA ALA A 653 14.14 -16.52 6.76
C ALA A 653 14.60 -17.04 5.39
N ARG A 654 13.69 -17.54 4.58
CA ARG A 654 13.97 -17.77 3.14
C ARG A 654 13.96 -16.43 2.41
N ASN A 655 14.89 -16.27 1.47
CA ASN A 655 14.80 -15.18 0.51
C ASN A 655 13.75 -15.55 -0.54
N HIS A 656 12.71 -14.73 -0.69
CA HIS A 656 11.62 -14.99 -1.63
C HIS A 656 11.91 -14.47 -3.04
N ASP A 657 12.91 -13.60 -3.20
CA ASP A 657 13.31 -13.01 -4.49
C ASP A 657 14.26 -13.90 -5.30
N ARG A 658 14.82 -14.94 -4.66
CA ARG A 658 15.65 -15.96 -5.29
C ARG A 658 14.97 -17.32 -5.11
N GLY A 659 14.42 -17.88 -6.18
CA GLY A 659 13.72 -19.16 -6.12
C GLY A 659 14.66 -20.27 -5.65
N SER A 660 14.49 -20.77 -4.43
CA SER A 660 15.41 -21.75 -3.84
C SER A 660 14.87 -23.18 -3.79
N GLY A 661 15.73 -24.12 -4.18
CA GLY A 661 15.57 -25.58 -4.09
C GLY A 661 15.97 -26.18 -2.74
N ILE A 662 16.34 -25.38 -1.73
CA ILE A 662 16.59 -25.85 -0.37
C ILE A 662 15.27 -26.21 0.32
N ALA A 663 15.15 -27.49 0.71
CA ALA A 663 13.91 -28.11 1.17
C ALA A 663 13.64 -28.01 2.69
N ALA A 664 14.47 -27.32 3.48
CA ALA A 664 14.45 -27.47 4.95
C ALA A 664 13.67 -26.42 5.75
N LEU A 665 13.31 -25.25 5.18
CA LEU A 665 12.46 -24.26 5.87
C LEU A 665 11.02 -24.31 5.34
N PRO A 666 10.01 -24.52 6.20
CA PRO A 666 8.61 -24.53 5.79
C PRO A 666 8.22 -23.20 5.12
N LYS A 667 7.33 -23.26 4.12
CA LYS A 667 6.82 -22.04 3.46
C LYS A 667 6.19 -21.12 4.51
N ARG A 668 6.68 -19.87 4.59
CA ARG A 668 6.18 -18.74 5.42
C ARG A 668 6.55 -18.71 6.91
N SER A 669 7.53 -19.48 7.38
CA SER A 669 8.00 -19.36 8.77
C SER A 669 9.48 -18.98 8.84
N ASP A 670 9.74 -17.80 9.42
CA ASP A 670 11.07 -17.43 9.90
C ASP A 670 11.38 -18.30 11.13
N ALA A 671 12.55 -18.94 11.15
CA ALA A 671 13.03 -19.74 12.28
C ALA A 671 13.71 -18.86 13.34
N ALA A 672 13.50 -19.20 14.61
CA ALA A 672 14.23 -18.62 15.74
C ALA A 672 15.69 -19.06 15.66
N THR A 673 16.61 -18.10 15.73
CA THR A 673 18.05 -18.33 15.54
C THR A 673 18.85 -17.55 16.58
N ILE A 674 20.00 -18.07 16.98
CA ILE A 674 20.99 -17.35 17.76
C ILE A 674 22.35 -17.40 17.06
N THR A 675 23.13 -16.32 17.18
CA THR A 675 24.48 -16.21 16.61
C THR A 675 25.48 -15.83 17.69
N ALA A 676 26.66 -16.45 17.67
CA ALA A 676 27.81 -16.06 18.50
C ALA A 676 29.11 -16.56 17.85
N ASP A 677 30.18 -15.78 17.95
CA ASP A 677 31.54 -16.17 17.53
C ASP A 677 31.61 -16.79 16.12
N GLY A 678 31.00 -16.12 15.14
CA GLY A 678 30.92 -16.60 13.75
C GLY A 678 30.15 -17.91 13.54
N SER A 679 29.43 -18.39 14.56
CA SER A 679 28.61 -19.60 14.53
C SER A 679 27.13 -19.25 14.68
N LEU A 680 26.25 -20.17 14.30
CA LEU A 680 24.80 -20.00 14.50
C LEU A 680 24.12 -21.30 14.92
N ALA A 681 22.96 -21.16 15.57
CA ALA A 681 22.02 -22.26 15.71
C ALA A 681 20.59 -21.80 15.48
N HIS A 682 19.77 -22.62 14.82
CA HIS A 682 18.36 -22.30 14.56
C HIS A 682 17.43 -23.43 15.00
N LEU A 683 16.18 -23.07 15.33
CA LEU A 683 15.15 -24.00 15.78
C LEU A 683 14.21 -24.38 14.64
N THR A 684 13.90 -25.67 14.54
CA THR A 684 12.83 -26.21 13.68
C THR A 684 11.92 -27.11 14.50
N HIS A 685 10.83 -27.57 13.90
CA HIS A 685 10.05 -28.67 14.45
C HIS A 685 9.76 -29.71 13.36
N VAL A 686 9.86 -30.99 13.70
CA VAL A 686 9.65 -32.12 12.78
C VAL A 686 8.50 -32.97 13.26
N PHE A 687 7.72 -33.52 12.34
CA PHE A 687 6.64 -34.45 12.69
C PHE A 687 7.24 -35.74 13.28
N VAL A 688 6.80 -36.08 14.48
CA VAL A 688 7.21 -37.31 15.18
C VAL A 688 6.05 -38.28 15.38
N GLN A 689 4.81 -37.80 15.25
CA GLN A 689 3.60 -38.63 15.34
C GLN A 689 2.54 -38.16 14.35
N ASP A 690 1.99 -39.09 13.58
CA ASP A 690 0.84 -38.85 12.70
C ASP A 690 -0.49 -39.10 13.43
N GLY A 691 -1.54 -38.44 12.96
CA GLY A 691 -2.86 -38.45 13.56
C GLY A 691 -3.94 -38.04 12.57
N ARG A 692 -5.15 -38.59 12.73
CA ARG A 692 -6.31 -38.27 11.87
C ARG A 692 -6.84 -36.87 12.12
N THR A 693 -6.61 -36.32 13.32
CA THR A 693 -6.95 -34.93 13.67
C THR A 693 -5.69 -34.14 14.06
N PRO A 694 -5.71 -32.79 13.96
CA PRO A 694 -4.57 -31.95 14.36
C PRO A 694 -4.10 -32.21 15.81
N GLU A 695 -5.03 -32.48 16.72
CA GLU A 695 -4.79 -32.72 18.15
C GLU A 695 -4.08 -34.05 18.41
N GLN A 696 -4.06 -34.96 17.43
CA GLN A 696 -3.39 -36.26 17.51
C GLN A 696 -1.99 -36.24 16.90
N ARG A 697 -1.70 -35.26 16.03
CA ARG A 697 -0.37 -35.09 15.45
C ARG A 697 0.57 -34.50 16.47
N ARG A 698 1.84 -34.92 16.46
CA ARG A 698 2.89 -34.32 17.29
C ARG A 698 4.09 -33.94 16.44
N SER A 699 4.62 -32.77 16.75
CA SER A 699 5.90 -32.31 16.22
C SER A 699 6.87 -32.06 17.37
N GLU A 700 8.11 -32.51 17.25
CA GLU A 700 9.18 -32.26 18.22
C GLU A 700 10.04 -31.08 17.75
N PHE A 701 10.49 -30.23 18.68
CA PHE A 701 11.46 -29.18 18.37
C PHE A 701 12.89 -29.73 18.29
N LEU A 702 13.65 -29.32 17.26
CA LEU A 702 15.06 -29.65 17.06
C LEU A 702 15.87 -28.38 16.84
N ALA A 703 17.01 -28.29 17.55
CA ALA A 703 18.00 -27.23 17.36
C ALA A 703 19.12 -27.72 16.44
N HIS A 704 19.47 -26.89 15.46
CA HIS A 704 20.50 -27.16 14.45
C HIS A 704 21.62 -26.15 14.59
N GLY A 705 22.82 -26.59 14.95
CA GLY A 705 24.01 -25.75 15.15
C GLY A 705 25.03 -25.89 14.02
N PHE A 706 25.70 -24.79 13.72
CA PHE A 706 26.65 -24.63 12.61
C PHE A 706 27.85 -23.79 13.06
N GLY A 707 29.03 -24.10 12.54
CA GLY A 707 30.29 -23.42 12.90
C GLY A 707 30.97 -23.96 14.17
N PRO A 708 32.13 -23.40 14.56
CA PRO A 708 32.94 -23.89 15.69
C PRO A 708 32.20 -23.96 17.03
N SER A 709 31.32 -22.99 17.31
CA SER A 709 30.49 -22.94 18.51
C SER A 709 29.08 -23.54 18.30
N GLY A 710 28.81 -24.09 17.11
CA GLY A 710 27.51 -24.64 16.72
C GLY A 710 26.92 -25.66 17.72
N PRO A 711 27.67 -26.68 18.19
CA PRO A 711 27.17 -27.62 19.18
C PRO A 711 26.71 -26.97 20.49
N ALA A 712 27.47 -26.00 20.99
CA ALA A 712 27.12 -25.29 22.22
C ALA A 712 25.87 -24.41 22.03
N LEU A 713 25.75 -23.73 20.88
CA LEU A 713 24.58 -22.92 20.55
C LEU A 713 23.31 -23.77 20.37
N ALA A 714 23.43 -24.94 19.74
CA ALA A 714 22.30 -25.87 19.60
C ALA A 714 21.81 -26.37 20.97
N GLU A 715 22.72 -26.73 21.87
CA GLU A 715 22.37 -27.14 23.24
C GLU A 715 21.75 -25.98 24.03
N GLN A 716 22.25 -24.75 23.86
CA GLN A 716 21.68 -23.55 24.49
C GLN A 716 20.23 -23.30 24.03
N LEU A 717 19.95 -23.39 22.73
CA LEU A 717 18.59 -23.30 22.20
C LEU A 717 17.71 -24.42 22.73
N ALA A 718 18.18 -25.66 22.72
CA ALA A 718 17.42 -26.81 23.19
C ALA A 718 17.10 -26.71 24.69
N ALA A 719 18.06 -26.27 25.50
CA ALA A 719 17.87 -26.01 26.93
C ALA A 719 16.83 -24.90 27.15
N ALA A 720 16.84 -23.84 26.34
CA ALA A 720 15.84 -22.79 26.43
C ALA A 720 14.42 -23.30 26.10
N VAL A 721 14.26 -24.14 25.08
CA VAL A 721 12.97 -24.80 24.76
C VAL A 721 12.48 -25.65 25.95
N ARG A 722 13.36 -26.45 26.56
CA ARG A 722 13.02 -27.24 27.75
C ARG A 722 12.64 -26.38 28.95
N ARG A 723 13.32 -25.25 29.18
CA ARG A 723 12.95 -24.29 30.25
C ARG A 723 11.57 -23.69 30.00
N TRP A 724 11.30 -23.27 28.77
CA TRP A 724 9.98 -22.76 28.39
C TRP A 724 8.89 -23.82 28.66
N ASP A 725 9.12 -25.07 28.25
CA ASP A 725 8.17 -26.17 28.45
C ASP A 725 7.83 -26.39 29.94
N VAL A 726 8.85 -26.37 30.81
CA VAL A 726 8.69 -26.60 32.24
C VAL A 726 8.08 -25.41 32.98
N HIS A 727 8.50 -24.18 32.65
CA HIS A 727 8.20 -23.01 33.49
C HIS A 727 7.17 -22.05 32.88
N GLU A 728 7.08 -21.95 31.57
CA GLU A 728 6.36 -20.85 30.90
C GLU A 728 5.15 -21.32 30.07
N ARG A 729 5.24 -22.49 29.41
CA ARG A 729 4.23 -23.01 28.47
C ARG A 729 2.80 -23.03 29.04
N ALA A 730 2.65 -23.39 30.32
CA ALA A 730 1.34 -23.49 30.98
C ALA A 730 0.78 -22.15 31.48
N HIS A 731 1.57 -21.07 31.47
CA HIS A 731 1.25 -19.82 32.15
C HIS A 731 0.97 -18.63 31.23
N GLY A 732 1.28 -18.77 29.93
CA GLY A 732 0.99 -17.74 28.93
C GLY A 732 2.11 -16.71 28.78
N TYR A 733 1.73 -15.46 28.55
CA TYR A 733 2.67 -14.37 28.30
C TYR A 733 3.36 -13.87 29.59
N PRO A 734 4.59 -13.35 29.49
CA PRO A 734 5.32 -12.77 30.61
C PRO A 734 4.76 -11.42 31.04
N GLU A 735 5.20 -10.93 32.20
CA GLU A 735 5.00 -9.53 32.56
C GLU A 735 5.88 -8.63 31.69
N LEU A 736 5.33 -7.48 31.29
CA LEU A 736 6.03 -6.50 30.45
C LEU A 736 5.74 -5.08 30.96
N GLU A 737 6.81 -4.33 31.21
CA GLU A 737 6.74 -2.88 31.43
C GLU A 737 7.51 -2.13 30.33
N ALA A 738 6.94 -1.04 29.81
CA ALA A 738 7.59 -0.15 28.87
C ALA A 738 7.86 1.22 29.49
N HIS A 739 9.15 1.48 29.71
CA HIS A 739 9.69 2.70 30.30
C HIS A 739 10.16 3.68 29.21
N PRO A 740 10.26 4.99 29.48
CA PRO A 740 10.94 5.93 28.59
C PRO A 740 12.42 5.54 28.37
N ALA A 741 12.96 5.75 27.17
CA ALA A 741 14.36 5.43 26.83
C ALA A 741 15.41 6.00 27.81
N GLY A 742 15.14 7.16 28.42
CA GLY A 742 16.05 7.80 29.38
C GLY A 742 15.97 7.30 30.83
N THR A 743 15.20 6.25 31.11
CA THR A 743 15.05 5.71 32.47
C THR A 743 16.35 5.01 32.90
N PRO A 744 16.98 5.37 34.03
CA PRO A 744 18.21 4.73 34.50
C PRO A 744 18.03 3.24 34.85
N ASP A 745 19.08 2.43 34.71
CA ASP A 745 19.05 0.99 35.06
C ASP A 745 18.61 0.74 36.52
N ALA A 746 19.01 1.62 37.44
CA ALA A 746 18.65 1.52 38.85
C ALA A 746 17.15 1.74 39.14
N GLU A 747 16.41 2.29 38.18
CA GLU A 747 14.96 2.53 38.28
C GLU A 747 14.13 1.48 37.52
N LEU A 748 14.78 0.59 36.75
CA LEU A 748 14.10 -0.49 36.06
C LEU A 748 13.81 -1.67 37.02
N PRO A 749 12.67 -2.36 36.87
CA PRO A 749 12.44 -3.61 37.56
C PRO A 749 13.44 -4.68 37.09
N ALA A 750 13.61 -5.75 37.88
CA ALA A 750 14.41 -6.89 37.47
C ALA A 750 13.73 -7.61 36.29
N GLY A 751 14.51 -7.97 35.27
CA GLY A 751 14.03 -8.67 34.08
C GLY A 751 14.98 -8.53 32.90
N HIS A 752 14.56 -9.04 31.74
CA HIS A 752 15.30 -8.92 30.48
C HIS A 752 14.95 -7.59 29.81
N VAL A 753 15.95 -6.73 29.63
CA VAL A 753 15.76 -5.39 29.08
C VAL A 753 16.02 -5.39 27.56
N LEU A 754 15.04 -4.93 26.79
CA LEU A 754 15.16 -4.63 25.37
C LEU A 754 15.10 -3.11 25.18
N ASP A 755 16.24 -2.51 24.86
CA ASP A 755 16.36 -1.08 24.59
C ASP A 755 15.97 -0.76 23.15
N LYS A 756 15.12 0.25 22.99
CA LYS A 756 14.68 0.83 21.72
C LYS A 756 14.95 2.35 21.72
N THR A 757 14.66 3.01 20.61
CA THR A 757 14.95 4.44 20.45
C THR A 757 14.22 5.32 21.47
N HIS A 758 12.97 4.99 21.79
CA HIS A 758 12.07 5.78 22.63
C HIS A 758 11.59 5.05 23.87
N SER A 759 11.77 3.73 23.93
CA SER A 759 11.36 2.91 25.06
C SER A 759 12.42 1.92 25.52
N ARG A 760 12.36 1.55 26.80
CA ARG A 760 13.05 0.38 27.37
C ARG A 760 11.97 -0.61 27.78
N LEU A 761 11.97 -1.80 27.19
CA LEU A 761 10.99 -2.85 27.47
C LEU A 761 11.60 -3.84 28.46
N VAL A 762 10.97 -4.02 29.63
CA VAL A 762 11.45 -4.95 30.65
C VAL A 762 10.51 -6.15 30.70
N TRP A 763 11.04 -7.32 30.35
CA TRP A 763 10.35 -8.59 30.29
C TRP A 763 10.67 -9.42 31.53
N THR A 764 9.65 -9.88 32.24
CA THR A 764 9.85 -10.72 33.44
C THR A 764 9.17 -12.07 33.22
N TRP A 765 9.98 -13.11 33.11
CA TRP A 765 9.53 -14.50 32.99
C TRP A 765 9.49 -15.17 34.36
N ARG A 766 8.68 -16.21 34.53
CA ARG A 766 8.55 -16.88 35.84
C ARG A 766 9.83 -17.58 36.26
N SER A 767 10.55 -18.13 35.30
CA SER A 767 11.87 -18.73 35.51
C SER A 767 12.90 -17.74 36.07
N ASP A 768 12.72 -16.43 35.90
CA ASP A 768 13.61 -15.41 36.49
C ASP A 768 13.51 -15.41 38.03
N ALA A 769 12.31 -15.65 38.59
CA ALA A 769 12.10 -15.74 40.03
C ALA A 769 12.68 -17.04 40.63
N ALA A 770 12.79 -18.11 39.84
CA ALA A 770 13.45 -19.36 40.25
C ALA A 770 14.98 -19.23 40.31
N TYR A 771 15.54 -18.12 39.82
CA TYR A 771 16.98 -17.88 39.71
C TYR A 771 17.47 -16.65 40.50
N ALA A 772 16.63 -16.02 41.31
CA ALA A 772 17.08 -14.96 42.21
C ALA A 772 18.22 -15.50 43.10
N PRO A 773 19.45 -14.95 43.03
CA PRO A 773 20.54 -15.46 43.83
C PRO A 773 20.20 -15.29 45.30
N ALA A 774 20.27 -16.39 46.06
CA ALA A 774 20.23 -16.35 47.51
C ALA A 774 21.23 -15.26 47.98
N VAL A 775 20.72 -14.32 48.77
CA VAL A 775 21.47 -13.23 49.40
C VAL A 775 22.82 -13.77 49.88
N ARG A 776 23.93 -13.24 49.34
CA ARG A 776 25.28 -13.56 49.84
C ARG A 776 25.33 -13.15 51.31
N PRO A 777 25.74 -14.02 52.25
CA PRO A 777 25.92 -13.61 53.64
C PRO A 777 27.03 -12.55 53.69
N GLU A 778 26.79 -11.50 54.48
CA GLU A 778 27.75 -10.44 54.78
C GLU A 778 29.09 -11.05 55.21
N LYS A 779 30.17 -10.60 54.59
CA LYS A 779 31.51 -10.82 55.12
C LYS A 779 31.63 -10.07 56.44
N VAL A 780 31.55 -10.79 57.55
CA VAL A 780 32.07 -10.34 58.84
C VAL A 780 33.55 -10.03 58.65
N SER A 781 33.90 -8.76 58.79
CA SER A 781 35.27 -8.30 58.92
C SER A 781 35.85 -8.78 60.23
N ALA A 782 36.82 -9.70 60.19
CA ALA A 782 37.71 -9.94 61.31
C ALA A 782 38.78 -8.84 61.31
N HIS A 783 38.78 -8.01 62.34
CA HIS A 783 39.97 -7.28 62.77
C HIS A 783 40.94 -8.26 63.41
N ASP A 784 42.16 -8.32 62.88
CA ASP A 784 43.41 -8.12 63.62
C ASP A 784 44.43 -7.45 62.70
#